data_AF-A0A8C9NGD6-F1
#
_entry.id   AF-A0A8C9NGD6-F1
#
_cell.length_a   1.000
_cell.length_b   1.000
_cell.length_c   1.000
_cell.angle_alpha   90.00
_cell.angle_beta   90.00
_cell.angle_gamma   90.00
#
_symmetry.space_group_name_H-M   'P 1'
#
loop_
_entity.id
_entity.type
_entity.pdbx_description
1 polymer ?
#
loop_
_entity_poly.entity_id
_entity_poly.type
_entity_poly.pdbx_seq_one_letter_code
_entity_poly.pdbx_strand_id
1 'polypeptide(L)'
;MDRARHKPNTTPDTAGGSPSSAETWEEEEGSSVLEYVTAPEDNTKPSAQHGAGDSAEVVSLGKKNAKTKEKNQTPCEKMPNTSKKTSRSQGAEAARKEGAVAAADRPKNKKEQRNLKPVEKVKESSVSRNEGVTVYFHAILSKDFKLNPGTDKVFIRAQGIPSYADWNDNICELNCIRPLEEHGYLIEGAVTLSREILDKYIPYKYWVTCEKGEYEFIYKKPVSNKPVNRCLLINSKLLKKGEWHQYDDIVCAPSMRKNVLQKLRFDKNKEVVEGKKIAADIMLESIFSILGTQSPDNLRNFFCQLGQFHYVAVGQRVFDGVPMTWRELNFSTEQVNDLLLKYVKKIALPFLAPEAAPEDRVILSKLTVGLTILVVVENCSLSLPKSDLADLCSLLCLDQVSPRDVQNEIDHIKQAFAEVSSLKVDLTSLCQKCIDHEVDQWVWVLPLLHSFAAPLQQEHRLVEEDAWAGLEGLSFAETRTKQDAVTLLARMREKRYLMEFDGTLVKSWLCVLPLRSLADFIKDFPSDLLAILQGVLYRLKNVELSCDSSQSQVLVRILNTVLHALDEPPARALGPSSWQCCLSCCLRLHERLCEAARTVGLFQIPATAATLIAKVAQLQPSAVPRNAVEEVPMEELLSGALREACAWFTKVLDRKLLKKYPDHMIFSFSFELEVWDEFVKINFPDKKFTQKWRSALIADLKKRIQQEPPVNQILVYCSQHHHITKMDSSISQCFQSCAIEAVPAACQVLCVP
;
A
#
# COMPACT_ATOMS: atom_id res chain seq x y z
N MET A 1 28.91 27.73 -33.83
CA MET A 1 28.84 27.20 -35.21
C MET A 1 28.15 25.85 -35.15
N ASP A 2 26.89 25.64 -35.57
CA ASP A 2 25.87 26.63 -35.99
C ASP A 2 24.43 26.18 -35.64
N ARG A 3 23.43 27.00 -36.00
CA ARG A 3 22.13 27.09 -35.27
C ARG A 3 20.91 27.26 -36.20
N ALA A 4 20.12 26.21 -36.38
CA ALA A 4 18.72 26.21 -36.86
C ALA A 4 18.02 24.94 -36.31
N ARG A 5 16.79 24.87 -35.77
CA ARG A 5 15.54 25.66 -35.83
C ARG A 5 14.88 25.77 -37.21
N HIS A 6 13.86 24.95 -37.47
CA HIS A 6 12.74 25.28 -38.38
C HIS A 6 11.39 24.66 -37.93
N LYS A 7 10.42 25.57 -37.74
CA LYS A 7 8.95 25.48 -37.60
C LYS A 7 8.48 26.96 -37.61
N PRO A 8 7.22 27.32 -37.91
CA PRO A 8 6.04 26.49 -38.17
C PRO A 8 5.42 26.77 -39.56
N ASN A 9 4.16 26.35 -39.77
CA ASN A 9 3.17 27.09 -40.56
C ASN A 9 1.75 26.71 -40.09
N THR A 10 0.74 27.55 -40.35
CA THR A 10 -0.62 27.45 -39.76
C THR A 10 -1.70 27.97 -40.71
N THR A 11 -2.90 27.35 -40.65
CA THR A 11 -4.24 27.85 -41.07
C THR A 11 -4.45 28.21 -42.57
N PRO A 12 -5.70 28.38 -43.10
CA PRO A 12 -7.01 28.47 -42.42
C PRO A 12 -8.20 27.61 -42.95
N ASP A 13 -9.15 27.38 -42.01
CA ASP A 13 -10.63 27.52 -42.03
C ASP A 13 -11.64 26.82 -43.01
N THR A 14 -12.74 26.36 -42.37
CA THR A 14 -14.17 26.24 -42.84
C THR A 14 -14.52 25.32 -44.04
N ALA A 15 -15.58 24.49 -44.04
CA ALA A 15 -16.91 24.61 -43.42
C ALA A 15 -17.74 23.29 -43.41
N GLY A 16 -18.74 23.22 -42.51
CA GLY A 16 -20.06 22.58 -42.77
C GLY A 16 -20.24 21.06 -42.54
N GLY A 17 -21.38 20.68 -41.96
CA GLY A 17 -21.98 19.34 -42.13
C GLY A 17 -22.26 18.51 -40.87
N SER A 18 -23.39 18.77 -40.19
CA SER A 18 -24.10 17.73 -39.41
C SER A 18 -25.19 17.08 -40.27
N PRO A 19 -25.66 15.88 -39.91
CA PRO A 19 -27.11 15.75 -39.74
C PRO A 19 -27.51 15.05 -38.42
N SER A 20 -28.79 15.15 -38.11
CA SER A 20 -29.46 14.60 -36.92
C SER A 20 -30.01 13.18 -37.16
N SER A 21 -30.14 12.41 -36.07
CA SER A 21 -31.26 11.49 -35.89
C SER A 21 -31.61 11.44 -34.39
N ALA A 22 -32.87 11.71 -34.06
CA ALA A 22 -33.41 11.65 -32.70
C ALA A 22 -34.68 10.78 -32.69
N GLU A 23 -34.94 10.12 -31.57
CA GLU A 23 -36.20 9.42 -31.31
C GLU A 23 -36.74 9.87 -29.94
N THR A 24 -38.06 9.97 -29.83
CA THR A 24 -38.76 10.60 -28.70
C THR A 24 -40.03 9.82 -28.36
N TRP A 25 -40.20 9.53 -27.07
CA TRP A 25 -41.47 9.20 -26.40
C TRP A 25 -41.35 9.82 -25.00
N GLU A 26 -41.95 10.99 -24.76
CA GLU A 26 -43.35 11.23 -24.37
C GLU A 26 -43.60 10.93 -22.87
N GLU A 27 -44.08 11.95 -22.15
CA GLU A 27 -44.49 11.92 -20.75
C GLU A 27 -46.03 11.92 -20.68
N GLU A 28 -46.62 11.26 -19.67
CA GLU A 28 -48.00 11.52 -19.24
C GLU A 28 -48.02 11.97 -17.77
N GLU A 29 -48.74 13.05 -17.48
CA GLU A 29 -49.04 13.49 -16.11
C GLU A 29 -50.22 12.70 -15.53
N GLY A 30 -50.18 12.39 -14.23
CA GLY A 30 -51.29 11.78 -13.50
C GLY A 30 -51.33 12.23 -12.03
N SER A 31 -52.36 12.98 -11.64
CA SER A 31 -52.46 13.65 -10.34
C SER A 31 -53.72 13.30 -9.54
N SER A 32 -53.54 12.85 -8.29
CA SER A 32 -54.50 12.99 -7.18
C SER A 32 -53.78 12.72 -5.84
N VAL A 33 -53.58 13.71 -4.94
CA VAL A 33 -54.49 14.17 -3.87
C VAL A 33 -54.42 13.34 -2.57
N LEU A 34 -54.54 14.03 -1.43
CA LEU A 34 -54.39 13.55 -0.05
C LEU A 34 -55.53 12.60 0.40
N GLU A 35 -55.26 11.75 1.40
CA GLU A 35 -55.87 11.94 2.74
C GLU A 35 -55.10 11.25 3.89
N TYR A 36 -55.32 11.75 5.12
CA TYR A 36 -54.90 11.14 6.39
C TYR A 36 -56.03 10.23 6.91
N VAL A 37 -55.73 9.18 7.69
CA VAL A 37 -56.35 8.95 9.02
C VAL A 37 -55.71 7.79 9.80
N THR A 38 -55.53 8.07 11.09
CA THR A 38 -55.36 7.29 12.33
C THR A 38 -55.56 5.76 12.36
N ALA A 39 -54.79 5.10 13.24
CA ALA A 39 -55.02 3.71 13.71
C ALA A 39 -56.27 3.55 14.60
N PRO A 40 -56.65 2.31 14.96
CA PRO A 40 -56.42 1.91 16.36
C PRO A 40 -55.96 0.44 16.56
N GLU A 41 -55.59 0.12 17.81
CA GLU A 41 -55.38 -1.24 18.34
C GLU A 41 -56.72 -1.89 18.75
N ASP A 42 -56.78 -3.22 18.85
CA ASP A 42 -57.11 -3.87 20.14
C ASP A 42 -56.67 -5.37 20.16
N ASN A 43 -56.86 -6.02 21.31
CA ASN A 43 -56.28 -7.28 21.76
C ASN A 43 -57.33 -8.39 21.87
N THR A 44 -56.91 -9.66 21.78
CA THR A 44 -57.15 -10.61 22.91
C THR A 44 -56.26 -11.86 22.91
N LYS A 45 -55.79 -12.20 24.11
CA LYS A 45 -55.38 -13.54 24.59
C LYS A 45 -56.53 -14.05 25.53
N PRO A 46 -56.44 -15.11 26.38
CA PRO A 46 -55.31 -16.02 26.68
C PRO A 46 -55.68 -17.52 26.74
N SER A 47 -54.68 -18.36 27.04
CA SER A 47 -54.76 -19.31 28.17
C SER A 47 -53.34 -19.68 28.65
N ALA A 48 -53.20 -20.18 29.87
CA ALA A 48 -51.92 -20.54 30.51
C ALA A 48 -52.16 -21.45 31.74
N GLN A 49 -51.12 -22.14 32.24
CA GLN A 49 -50.83 -22.30 33.69
C GLN A 49 -49.54 -23.08 33.98
N HIS A 50 -48.79 -22.61 35.00
CA HIS A 50 -47.86 -23.27 35.95
C HIS A 50 -46.79 -24.30 35.47
N GLY A 51 -45.67 -24.48 36.18
CA GLY A 51 -45.23 -23.88 37.45
C GLY A 51 -43.74 -24.16 37.76
N ALA A 52 -43.27 -23.82 38.96
CA ALA A 52 -41.86 -23.95 39.40
C ALA A 52 -41.75 -24.73 40.73
N GLY A 53 -40.55 -25.22 41.07
CA GLY A 53 -40.29 -25.86 42.36
C GLY A 53 -38.91 -26.51 42.47
N ASP A 54 -38.35 -26.51 43.68
CA ASP A 54 -36.98 -26.94 44.03
C ASP A 54 -37.01 -28.17 44.96
N SER A 55 -35.84 -28.81 45.19
CA SER A 55 -35.44 -29.71 46.32
C SER A 55 -34.94 -31.11 45.95
N ALA A 56 -34.15 -31.69 46.87
CA ALA A 56 -33.35 -32.91 46.66
C ALA A 56 -33.25 -33.84 47.89
N GLU A 57 -33.02 -35.13 47.64
CA GLU A 57 -32.31 -36.10 48.52
C GLU A 57 -31.40 -36.95 47.60
N VAL A 58 -30.11 -37.24 47.82
CA VAL A 58 -29.24 -37.48 49.00
C VAL A 58 -29.26 -38.95 49.48
N VAL A 59 -28.11 -39.40 50.03
CA VAL A 59 -27.79 -40.72 50.66
C VAL A 59 -27.26 -41.81 49.68
N SER A 60 -26.19 -42.57 49.93
CA SER A 60 -24.94 -42.47 50.76
C SER A 60 -24.00 -43.68 50.39
N LEU A 61 -22.76 -43.93 50.85
CA LEU A 61 -21.73 -43.23 51.66
C LEU A 61 -20.37 -43.96 51.42
N GLY A 62 -19.21 -43.29 51.59
CA GLY A 62 -17.90 -43.98 51.66
C GLY A 62 -16.70 -43.05 51.86
N LYS A 63 -15.83 -43.32 52.85
CA LYS A 63 -14.69 -42.45 53.21
C LYS A 63 -13.45 -43.21 53.72
N LYS A 64 -12.27 -42.72 53.32
CA LYS A 64 -10.98 -42.66 54.06
C LYS A 64 -10.12 -43.92 54.34
N ASN A 65 -8.81 -43.70 54.15
CA ASN A 65 -7.67 -44.09 55.00
C ASN A 65 -7.17 -45.55 55.10
N ALA A 66 -6.07 -45.80 54.38
CA ALA A 66 -4.72 -46.10 54.92
C ALA A 66 -4.33 -47.50 55.48
N LYS A 67 -3.04 -47.81 55.18
CA LYS A 67 -2.02 -48.52 55.99
C LYS A 67 -1.80 -50.06 55.83
N THR A 68 -0.62 -50.36 55.25
CA THR A 68 0.35 -51.43 55.59
C THR A 68 0.14 -52.91 55.22
N LYS A 69 1.10 -53.40 54.41
CA LYS A 69 1.81 -54.72 54.50
C LYS A 69 1.02 -56.02 54.19
N GLU A 70 1.65 -57.15 53.79
CA GLU A 70 3.08 -57.51 53.76
C GLU A 70 3.46 -58.53 52.65
N LYS A 71 4.75 -58.55 52.24
CA LYS A 71 5.53 -59.69 51.67
C LYS A 71 5.11 -60.28 50.29
N ASN A 72 6.01 -60.89 49.49
CA ASN A 72 7.45 -61.21 49.68
C ASN A 72 8.29 -61.30 48.37
N GLN A 73 9.61 -61.48 48.55
CA GLN A 73 10.59 -62.09 47.60
C GLN A 73 11.11 -61.30 46.36
N THR A 74 12.05 -60.39 46.65
CA THR A 74 13.36 -60.23 45.94
C THR A 74 14.34 -61.38 46.35
N PRO A 75 15.67 -61.45 46.01
CA PRO A 75 16.57 -60.47 45.34
C PRO A 75 17.65 -61.00 44.36
N CYS A 76 18.33 -60.09 43.65
CA CYS A 76 19.79 -59.82 43.69
C CYS A 76 20.10 -58.61 42.77
N GLU A 77 20.66 -57.48 43.24
CA GLU A 77 22.07 -57.23 43.63
C GLU A 77 23.05 -57.14 42.42
N LYS A 78 23.99 -56.19 42.32
CA LYS A 78 24.56 -55.26 43.32
C LYS A 78 25.14 -53.96 42.69
N MET A 79 25.06 -52.84 43.42
CA MET A 79 25.90 -51.61 43.30
C MET A 79 27.20 -51.80 44.15
N PRO A 80 28.25 -50.90 44.25
CA PRO A 80 28.10 -49.43 44.48
C PRO A 80 29.32 -48.45 44.24
N ASN A 81 29.11 -47.17 44.66
CA ASN A 81 30.03 -46.25 45.38
C ASN A 81 31.22 -45.46 44.77
N THR A 82 30.94 -44.18 44.46
CA THR A 82 31.36 -42.92 45.18
C THR A 82 32.84 -42.48 45.43
N SER A 83 33.05 -41.16 45.15
CA SER A 83 34.00 -40.19 45.79
C SER A 83 35.46 -40.14 45.25
N LYS A 84 36.26 -39.04 45.34
CA LYS A 84 36.08 -37.72 46.03
C LYS A 84 37.07 -36.61 45.52
N LYS A 85 36.57 -35.37 45.32
CA LYS A 85 37.23 -34.02 45.45
C LYS A 85 38.44 -33.55 44.58
N THR A 86 38.42 -32.23 44.30
CA THR A 86 39.53 -31.26 44.00
C THR A 86 40.27 -31.41 42.65
N SER A 87 40.80 -30.33 42.00
CA SER A 87 41.10 -28.94 42.45
C SER A 87 40.85 -27.85 41.37
N ARG A 88 41.28 -26.59 41.61
CA ARG A 88 41.17 -25.40 40.73
C ARG A 88 42.23 -25.36 39.61
N SER A 89 41.90 -24.77 38.47
CA SER A 89 42.77 -23.83 37.73
C SER A 89 41.96 -23.02 36.69
N GLN A 90 42.54 -21.94 36.17
CA GLN A 90 41.93 -21.03 35.18
C GLN A 90 42.51 -21.29 33.79
N GLY A 91 41.73 -21.06 32.73
CA GLY A 91 42.14 -21.15 31.33
C GLY A 91 41.09 -20.49 30.43
N ALA A 92 41.51 -19.92 29.29
CA ALA A 92 40.69 -19.00 28.50
C ALA A 92 40.18 -19.57 27.16
N GLU A 93 39.33 -18.76 26.51
CA GLU A 93 38.92 -18.79 25.10
C GLU A 93 38.16 -20.02 24.57
N ALA A 94 36.86 -19.81 24.31
CA ALA A 94 35.99 -20.72 23.58
C ALA A 94 35.91 -20.33 22.09
N ALA A 95 36.70 -20.99 21.24
CA ALA A 95 36.50 -20.95 19.79
C ALA A 95 35.43 -21.99 19.39
N ARG A 96 34.37 -21.55 18.69
CA ARG A 96 33.32 -22.44 18.16
C ARG A 96 33.91 -23.40 17.12
N LYS A 97 33.46 -24.66 17.13
CA LYS A 97 33.66 -25.61 16.03
C LYS A 97 32.33 -26.12 15.53
N GLU A 98 32.16 -26.07 14.21
CA GLU A 98 31.06 -26.70 13.50
C GLU A 98 31.31 -28.22 13.39
N GLY A 99 30.24 -29.00 13.23
CA GLY A 99 30.30 -30.46 13.23
C GLY A 99 30.84 -31.02 11.93
N ALA A 100 32.11 -31.43 11.90
CA ALA A 100 32.65 -32.23 10.80
C ALA A 100 32.07 -33.66 10.84
N VAL A 101 31.61 -34.15 9.68
CA VAL A 101 31.05 -35.51 9.55
C VAL A 101 32.13 -36.57 9.83
N ALA A 102 31.77 -37.58 10.63
CA ALA A 102 32.72 -38.57 11.12
C ALA A 102 33.25 -39.50 10.01
N ALA A 103 34.57 -39.69 9.97
CA ALA A 103 35.20 -40.73 9.16
C ALA A 103 34.99 -42.10 9.83
N ALA A 104 34.40 -43.04 9.09
CA ALA A 104 34.22 -44.42 9.53
C ALA A 104 35.33 -45.32 8.98
N ASP A 105 36.12 -45.90 9.87
CA ASP A 105 37.18 -46.85 9.53
C ASP A 105 36.63 -48.14 8.90
N ARG A 106 37.35 -48.74 7.95
CA ARG A 106 37.03 -50.07 7.39
C ARG A 106 38.23 -51.02 7.47
N PRO A 107 38.06 -52.24 8.04
CA PRO A 107 39.16 -53.19 8.14
C PRO A 107 39.59 -53.70 6.77
N LYS A 108 40.92 -53.85 6.59
CA LYS A 108 41.51 -54.41 5.36
C LYS A 108 41.24 -55.91 5.29
N ASN A 109 40.46 -56.35 4.31
CA ASN A 109 40.45 -57.75 3.88
C ASN A 109 40.85 -57.86 2.40
N LYS A 110 42.02 -58.46 2.14
CA LYS A 110 42.51 -58.77 0.79
C LYS A 110 42.06 -60.17 0.38
N LYS A 111 41.02 -60.27 -0.46
CA LYS A 111 40.86 -61.27 -1.54
C LYS A 111 39.43 -61.19 -2.11
N GLU A 112 39.29 -60.57 -3.27
CA GLU A 112 38.59 -61.12 -4.44
C GLU A 112 38.62 -60.09 -5.58
N GLN A 113 39.52 -60.30 -6.54
CA GLN A 113 39.55 -59.55 -7.79
C GLN A 113 38.98 -60.42 -8.91
N ARG A 114 37.80 -60.05 -9.41
CA ARG A 114 37.45 -60.09 -10.84
C ARG A 114 36.17 -59.30 -11.11
N ASN A 115 36.11 -58.67 -12.28
CA ASN A 115 34.93 -58.05 -12.87
C ASN A 115 34.31 -56.86 -12.12
N LEU A 116 35.12 -55.88 -11.72
CA LEU A 116 34.65 -54.49 -11.59
C LEU A 116 34.75 -53.79 -12.95
N LYS A 117 33.70 -53.05 -13.35
CA LYS A 117 33.75 -52.14 -14.51
C LYS A 117 34.77 -51.03 -14.26
N PRO A 118 35.30 -50.36 -15.30
CA PRO A 118 36.03 -49.10 -15.13
C PRO A 118 35.17 -48.10 -14.35
N VAL A 119 35.68 -47.59 -13.24
CA VAL A 119 35.00 -46.54 -12.48
C VAL A 119 35.20 -45.23 -13.24
N GLU A 120 34.15 -44.77 -13.94
CA GLU A 120 34.12 -43.40 -14.45
C GLU A 120 34.31 -42.41 -13.28
N LYS A 121 35.14 -41.39 -13.51
CA LYS A 121 35.45 -40.32 -12.55
C LYS A 121 35.19 -38.96 -13.18
N VAL A 122 34.92 -37.97 -12.34
CA VAL A 122 34.96 -36.55 -12.72
C VAL A 122 36.39 -36.17 -13.10
N LYS A 123 36.55 -35.29 -14.08
CA LYS A 123 37.84 -34.62 -14.35
C LYS A 123 37.98 -33.40 -13.46
N GLU A 124 39.02 -33.40 -12.64
CA GLU A 124 39.32 -32.33 -11.68
C GLU A 124 39.40 -30.96 -12.38
N SER A 125 38.66 -29.99 -11.85
CA SER A 125 38.58 -28.63 -12.36
C SER A 125 39.89 -27.87 -12.11
N SER A 126 40.53 -27.37 -13.16
CA SER A 126 41.80 -26.63 -13.10
C SER A 126 41.66 -25.16 -12.66
N VAL A 127 40.54 -24.78 -12.04
CA VAL A 127 40.17 -23.38 -11.73
C VAL A 127 39.86 -23.29 -10.24
N SER A 128 40.41 -22.29 -9.54
CA SER A 128 40.15 -22.13 -8.11
C SER A 128 38.72 -21.60 -7.86
N ARG A 129 38.16 -21.92 -6.68
CA ARG A 129 36.80 -21.50 -6.29
C ARG A 129 36.61 -19.98 -6.26
N ASN A 130 37.69 -19.20 -6.10
CA ASN A 130 37.65 -17.74 -6.06
C ASN A 130 37.68 -17.10 -7.46
N GLU A 131 38.30 -17.78 -8.43
CA GLU A 131 38.52 -17.27 -9.80
C GLU A 131 37.43 -17.74 -10.77
N GLY A 132 36.85 -18.92 -10.54
CA GLY A 132 35.80 -19.48 -11.38
C GLY A 132 34.39 -18.94 -11.11
N VAL A 133 33.41 -19.71 -11.58
CA VAL A 133 31.97 -19.61 -11.28
C VAL A 133 31.51 -21.00 -10.87
N THR A 134 30.80 -21.11 -9.74
CA THR A 134 30.26 -22.38 -9.26
C THR A 134 28.86 -22.58 -9.84
N VAL A 135 28.69 -23.66 -10.61
CA VAL A 135 27.43 -24.05 -11.24
C VAL A 135 26.86 -25.23 -10.46
N TYR A 136 25.72 -25.01 -9.81
CA TYR A 136 24.90 -26.03 -9.18
C TYR A 136 23.84 -26.47 -10.20
N PHE A 137 23.75 -27.78 -10.47
CA PHE A 137 22.73 -28.36 -11.34
C PHE A 137 21.70 -29.10 -10.49
N HIS A 138 20.43 -28.77 -10.67
CA HIS A 138 19.29 -29.38 -10.00
C HIS A 138 18.36 -29.97 -11.07
N ALA A 139 18.08 -31.28 -11.03
CA ALA A 139 17.19 -31.93 -12.00
C ALA A 139 16.44 -33.13 -11.40
N ILE A 140 15.47 -33.67 -12.13
CA ILE A 140 14.77 -34.90 -11.73
C ILE A 140 15.21 -36.06 -12.63
N LEU A 141 15.82 -37.09 -12.06
CA LEU A 141 16.15 -38.31 -12.80
C LEU A 141 14.94 -39.26 -12.87
N SER A 142 14.45 -39.52 -14.08
CA SER A 142 13.35 -40.46 -14.32
C SER A 142 13.69 -41.90 -13.93
N LYS A 143 12.71 -42.62 -13.37
CA LYS A 143 12.80 -44.07 -13.12
C LYS A 143 13.02 -44.92 -14.37
N ASP A 144 12.80 -44.39 -15.58
CA ASP A 144 13.02 -45.13 -16.82
C ASP A 144 14.48 -45.60 -17.00
N PHE A 145 15.47 -44.92 -16.39
CA PHE A 145 16.88 -45.34 -16.39
C PHE A 145 17.16 -46.57 -15.51
N LYS A 146 16.25 -46.93 -14.59
CA LYS A 146 16.42 -48.01 -13.59
C LYS A 146 17.70 -47.90 -12.73
N LEU A 147 18.21 -46.68 -12.54
CA LEU A 147 19.43 -46.41 -11.77
C LEU A 147 19.35 -47.02 -10.37
N ASN A 148 20.42 -47.73 -9.98
CA ASN A 148 20.69 -48.11 -8.59
C ASN A 148 21.62 -47.07 -7.93
N PRO A 149 21.13 -46.24 -6.99
CA PRO A 149 21.95 -45.20 -6.33
C PRO A 149 23.18 -45.72 -5.57
N GLY A 150 23.26 -47.03 -5.29
CA GLY A 150 24.42 -47.65 -4.63
C GLY A 150 25.55 -48.07 -5.58
N THR A 151 25.34 -48.06 -6.90
CA THR A 151 26.34 -48.52 -7.89
C THR A 151 26.48 -47.65 -9.13
N ASP A 152 25.39 -47.02 -9.57
CA ASP A 152 25.34 -46.23 -10.78
C ASP A 152 25.52 -44.74 -10.45
N LYS A 153 26.13 -43.99 -11.37
CA LYS A 153 26.38 -42.56 -11.24
C LYS A 153 25.65 -41.77 -12.32
N VAL A 154 25.39 -40.50 -12.02
CA VAL A 154 24.95 -39.50 -12.99
C VAL A 154 26.04 -38.45 -13.16
N PHE A 155 26.38 -38.14 -14.40
CA PHE A 155 27.35 -37.11 -14.76
C PHE A 155 26.76 -36.12 -15.75
N ILE A 156 27.35 -34.93 -15.81
CA ILE A 156 27.14 -33.98 -16.92
C ILE A 156 28.35 -34.03 -17.87
N ARG A 157 28.06 -34.09 -19.17
CA ARG A 157 29.01 -33.93 -20.28
C ARG A 157 28.53 -32.79 -21.18
N ALA A 158 29.47 -32.03 -21.74
CA ALA A 158 29.18 -30.82 -22.51
C ALA A 158 30.20 -30.61 -23.64
N GLN A 159 30.01 -29.55 -24.41
CA GLN A 159 30.94 -29.08 -25.44
C GLN A 159 31.24 -27.59 -25.28
N GLY A 160 32.47 -27.18 -25.60
CA GLY A 160 32.89 -25.78 -25.58
C GLY A 160 33.27 -25.23 -24.21
N ILE A 161 33.53 -26.09 -23.21
CA ILE A 161 34.03 -25.69 -21.89
C ILE A 161 35.56 -25.74 -21.89
N PRO A 162 36.28 -24.64 -21.57
CA PRO A 162 37.75 -24.63 -21.48
C PRO A 162 38.29 -25.73 -20.58
N SER A 163 39.41 -26.35 -20.99
CA SER A 163 40.07 -27.50 -20.33
C SER A 163 39.31 -28.84 -20.33
N TYR A 164 38.07 -28.94 -20.85
CA TYR A 164 37.33 -30.20 -20.98
C TYR A 164 37.24 -30.67 -22.44
N ALA A 165 37.33 -31.97 -22.67
CA ALA A 165 37.19 -32.59 -23.98
C ALA A 165 35.70 -32.84 -24.30
N ASP A 166 35.20 -32.13 -25.31
CA ASP A 166 33.82 -32.19 -25.81
C ASP A 166 33.24 -33.62 -25.78
N TRP A 167 32.13 -33.79 -25.05
CA TRP A 167 31.35 -35.03 -24.91
C TRP A 167 32.09 -36.27 -24.36
N ASN A 168 33.35 -36.14 -23.95
CA ASN A 168 34.17 -37.23 -23.43
C ASN A 168 34.44 -37.10 -21.92
N ASP A 169 34.77 -35.91 -21.45
CA ASP A 169 35.06 -35.68 -20.03
C ASP A 169 33.78 -35.52 -19.20
N ASN A 170 33.72 -36.20 -18.04
CA ASN A 170 32.71 -35.96 -17.01
C ASN A 170 33.06 -34.66 -16.25
N ILE A 171 32.19 -33.66 -16.35
CA ILE A 171 32.42 -32.30 -15.81
C ILE A 171 31.94 -32.19 -14.36
N CYS A 172 30.77 -32.76 -14.07
CA CYS A 172 30.13 -32.73 -12.77
C CYS A 172 29.53 -34.12 -12.48
N GLU A 173 29.57 -34.56 -11.23
CA GLU A 173 28.87 -35.75 -10.72
C GLU A 173 27.68 -35.30 -9.88
N LEU A 174 26.53 -35.93 -10.09
CA LEU A 174 25.30 -35.61 -9.37
C LEU A 174 24.88 -36.77 -8.45
N ASN A 175 24.44 -36.41 -7.26
CA ASN A 175 24.02 -37.31 -6.20
C ASN A 175 22.49 -37.35 -6.14
N CYS A 176 21.90 -38.52 -5.86
CA CYS A 176 20.47 -38.61 -5.57
C CYS A 176 20.20 -38.08 -4.16
N ILE A 177 19.55 -36.92 -4.05
CA ILE A 177 19.30 -36.21 -2.78
C ILE A 177 17.99 -36.67 -2.13
N ARG A 178 16.90 -36.76 -2.92
CA ARG A 178 15.56 -37.12 -2.42
C ARG A 178 14.84 -38.04 -3.41
N PRO A 179 14.25 -39.18 -2.98
CA PRO A 179 13.31 -39.93 -3.81
C PRO A 179 12.00 -39.14 -3.96
N LEU A 180 11.45 -39.10 -5.17
CA LEU A 180 10.27 -38.33 -5.58
C LEU A 180 9.16 -39.27 -6.04
N GLU A 181 8.86 -40.29 -5.23
CA GLU A 181 7.86 -41.34 -5.48
C GLU A 181 7.82 -41.84 -6.94
N GLU A 182 6.74 -41.61 -7.70
CA GLU A 182 6.63 -42.05 -9.09
C GLU A 182 7.51 -41.25 -10.08
N HIS A 183 7.83 -39.99 -9.78
CA HIS A 183 8.57 -39.09 -10.67
C HIS A 183 10.08 -39.40 -10.75
N GLY A 184 10.65 -40.00 -9.69
CA GLY A 184 12.03 -40.51 -9.70
C GLY A 184 12.90 -40.03 -8.55
N TYR A 185 13.99 -39.31 -8.85
CA TYR A 185 14.93 -38.80 -7.84
C TYR A 185 15.31 -37.34 -8.13
N LEU A 186 15.31 -36.48 -7.12
CA LEU A 186 15.98 -35.19 -7.17
C LEU A 186 17.49 -35.46 -7.21
N ILE A 187 18.17 -35.02 -8.26
CA ILE A 187 19.62 -35.14 -8.41
C ILE A 187 20.28 -33.77 -8.39
N GLU A 188 21.35 -33.64 -7.61
CA GLU A 188 22.10 -32.40 -7.45
C GLU A 188 23.61 -32.62 -7.50
N GLY A 189 24.31 -31.68 -8.13
CA GLY A 189 25.78 -31.66 -8.21
C GLY A 189 26.29 -30.26 -8.49
N ALA A 190 27.55 -30.01 -8.11
CA ALA A 190 28.20 -28.71 -8.27
C ALA A 190 29.54 -28.85 -9.01
N VAL A 191 29.92 -27.82 -9.78
CA VAL A 191 31.24 -27.73 -10.45
C VAL A 191 31.71 -26.28 -10.55
N THR A 192 32.99 -26.02 -10.33
CA THR A 192 33.60 -24.70 -10.60
C THR A 192 34.18 -24.67 -12.02
N LEU A 193 33.76 -23.70 -12.82
CA LEU A 193 34.14 -23.54 -14.23
C LEU A 193 34.82 -22.17 -14.49
N SER A 194 35.56 -22.05 -15.59
CA SER A 194 36.17 -20.78 -16.02
C SER A 194 35.10 -19.72 -16.30
N ARG A 195 35.35 -18.46 -15.90
CA ARG A 195 34.50 -17.30 -16.22
C ARG A 195 34.34 -17.05 -17.72
N GLU A 196 35.16 -17.67 -18.55
CA GLU A 196 35.00 -17.65 -20.01
C GLU A 196 33.67 -18.22 -20.49
N ILE A 197 32.92 -19.02 -19.71
CA ILE A 197 31.61 -19.54 -20.14
C ILE A 197 30.45 -18.55 -19.95
N LEU A 198 30.70 -17.40 -19.31
CA LEU A 198 29.66 -16.41 -19.02
C LEU A 198 29.09 -15.79 -20.29
N ASP A 199 27.77 -15.60 -20.29
CA ASP A 199 26.97 -15.06 -21.40
C ASP A 199 27.12 -15.83 -22.73
N LYS A 200 27.68 -17.06 -22.69
CA LYS A 200 27.80 -17.98 -23.83
C LYS A 200 26.78 -19.12 -23.75
N TYR A 201 26.43 -19.65 -24.91
CA TYR A 201 25.58 -20.83 -25.06
C TYR A 201 26.43 -22.11 -25.01
N ILE A 202 26.33 -22.88 -23.92
CA ILE A 202 27.09 -24.11 -23.71
C ILE A 202 26.15 -25.32 -23.88
N PRO A 203 26.30 -26.16 -24.91
CA PRO A 203 25.51 -27.37 -25.07
C PRO A 203 25.96 -28.48 -24.10
N TYR A 204 25.02 -29.09 -23.37
CA TYR A 204 25.29 -30.17 -22.42
C TYR A 204 24.20 -31.25 -22.39
N LYS A 205 24.52 -32.37 -21.75
CA LYS A 205 23.60 -33.47 -21.43
C LYS A 205 23.96 -34.18 -20.13
N TYR A 206 22.94 -34.80 -19.53
CA TYR A 206 23.10 -35.83 -18.52
C TYR A 206 23.50 -37.19 -19.13
N TRP A 207 24.40 -37.89 -18.45
CA TRP A 207 24.93 -39.23 -18.75
C TRP A 207 24.77 -40.11 -17.51
N VAL A 208 24.17 -41.29 -17.66
CA VAL A 208 23.86 -42.21 -16.56
C VAL A 208 24.59 -43.53 -16.78
N THR A 209 25.37 -44.01 -15.81
CA THR A 209 26.25 -45.18 -16.00
C THR A 209 25.55 -46.55 -15.89
N CYS A 210 24.21 -46.60 -15.90
CA CYS A 210 23.45 -47.83 -15.74
C CYS A 210 23.67 -48.79 -16.93
N GLU A 211 23.79 -50.09 -16.65
CA GLU A 211 24.11 -51.19 -17.58
C GLU A 211 25.25 -50.95 -18.60
N LYS A 212 24.99 -50.15 -19.65
CA LYS A 212 25.91 -49.82 -20.76
C LYS A 212 26.37 -48.37 -20.81
N GLY A 213 25.76 -47.48 -20.01
CA GLY A 213 25.91 -46.04 -20.12
C GLY A 213 24.91 -45.46 -21.14
N GLU A 214 24.03 -44.56 -20.70
CA GLU A 214 23.03 -43.91 -21.55
C GLU A 214 23.02 -42.39 -21.37
N TYR A 215 22.91 -41.66 -22.48
CA TYR A 215 22.61 -40.23 -22.49
C TYR A 215 21.10 -40.00 -22.38
N GLU A 216 20.70 -38.86 -21.81
CA GLU A 216 19.31 -38.45 -21.78
C GLU A 216 18.68 -38.25 -23.18
N PHE A 217 17.36 -38.41 -23.23
CA PHE A 217 16.53 -38.15 -24.39
C PHE A 217 15.67 -36.89 -24.19
N ILE A 218 15.92 -35.86 -25.00
CA ILE A 218 15.14 -34.62 -25.02
C ILE A 218 14.03 -34.77 -26.07
N TYR A 219 12.77 -34.64 -25.66
CA TYR A 219 11.59 -34.91 -26.50
C TYR A 219 11.28 -33.87 -27.60
N LYS A 220 12.24 -32.99 -27.95
CA LYS A 220 12.12 -32.09 -29.10
C LYS A 220 12.37 -32.86 -30.41
N LYS A 221 11.58 -32.58 -31.46
CA LYS A 221 11.95 -32.96 -32.83
C LYS A 221 13.22 -32.18 -33.26
N PRO A 222 14.29 -32.86 -33.68
CA PRO A 222 15.48 -32.17 -34.18
C PRO A 222 15.18 -31.48 -35.52
N VAL A 223 15.72 -30.27 -35.68
CA VAL A 223 15.70 -29.47 -36.92
C VAL A 223 16.96 -29.73 -37.74
N SER A 224 18.08 -30.05 -37.08
CA SER A 224 19.33 -30.49 -37.72
C SER A 224 19.47 -32.01 -37.70
N ASN A 225 20.45 -32.56 -38.44
CA ASN A 225 20.84 -33.97 -38.34
C ASN A 225 21.66 -34.30 -37.07
N LYS A 226 21.71 -33.41 -36.07
CA LYS A 226 22.45 -33.61 -34.80
C LYS A 226 21.47 -33.90 -33.64
N PRO A 227 21.90 -34.59 -32.58
CA PRO A 227 21.08 -34.74 -31.37
C PRO A 227 20.80 -33.38 -30.71
N VAL A 228 19.54 -33.14 -30.34
CA VAL A 228 19.18 -31.97 -29.51
C VAL A 228 19.79 -32.13 -28.12
N ASN A 229 20.44 -31.07 -27.60
CA ASN A 229 21.08 -31.01 -26.28
C ASN A 229 20.43 -29.91 -25.41
N ARG A 230 20.68 -29.95 -24.09
CA ARG A 230 20.36 -28.82 -23.21
C ARG A 230 21.31 -27.65 -23.54
N CYS A 231 20.90 -26.42 -23.22
CA CYS A 231 21.68 -25.23 -23.53
C CYS A 231 21.82 -24.32 -22.30
N LEU A 232 22.97 -24.41 -21.63
CA LEU A 232 23.30 -23.57 -20.49
C LEU A 232 23.63 -22.16 -21.01
N LEU A 233 23.14 -21.14 -20.29
CA LEU A 233 23.45 -19.74 -20.52
C LEU A 233 23.49 -19.04 -19.16
N ILE A 234 24.68 -18.96 -18.58
CA ILE A 234 24.91 -18.25 -17.31
C ILE A 234 24.91 -16.75 -17.59
N ASN A 235 23.82 -16.08 -17.20
CA ASN A 235 23.67 -14.63 -17.33
C ASN A 235 24.52 -13.94 -16.26
N SER A 236 25.59 -13.24 -16.66
CA SER A 236 26.54 -12.61 -15.74
C SER A 236 25.90 -11.62 -14.77
N LYS A 237 24.78 -10.98 -15.15
CA LYS A 237 24.04 -10.00 -14.33
C LYS A 237 23.22 -10.63 -13.20
N LEU A 238 22.94 -11.93 -13.28
CA LEU A 238 22.15 -12.68 -12.28
C LEU A 238 23.04 -13.49 -11.32
N LEU A 239 24.37 -13.38 -11.42
CA LEU A 239 25.29 -13.98 -10.47
C LEU A 239 25.38 -13.16 -9.16
N LYS A 240 25.29 -13.85 -8.03
CA LYS A 240 25.72 -13.33 -6.72
C LYS A 240 26.80 -14.27 -6.18
N LYS A 241 27.83 -13.72 -5.53
CA LYS A 241 28.99 -14.45 -4.96
C LYS A 241 29.75 -15.41 -5.93
N GLY A 242 29.45 -15.37 -7.24
CA GLY A 242 30.00 -16.28 -8.25
C GLY A 242 29.23 -17.60 -8.41
N GLU A 243 27.98 -17.66 -7.97
CA GLU A 243 27.16 -18.88 -7.92
C GLU A 243 25.96 -18.82 -8.89
N TRP A 244 25.75 -19.91 -9.63
CA TRP A 244 24.62 -20.11 -10.56
C TRP A 244 23.91 -21.43 -10.27
N HIS A 245 22.58 -21.38 -10.14
CA HIS A 245 21.72 -22.53 -10.00
C HIS A 245 20.98 -22.80 -11.31
N GLN A 246 21.36 -23.89 -11.97
CA GLN A 246 20.74 -24.39 -13.19
C GLN A 246 19.62 -25.37 -12.81
N TYR A 247 18.38 -24.90 -12.91
CA TYR A 247 17.18 -25.70 -12.66
C TYR A 247 16.69 -26.36 -13.96
N ASP A 248 16.96 -27.65 -14.08
CA ASP A 248 16.55 -28.50 -15.20
C ASP A 248 15.25 -29.28 -14.90
N ASP A 249 14.66 -29.83 -15.95
CA ASP A 249 13.43 -30.62 -15.90
C ASP A 249 13.68 -32.12 -15.64
N ILE A 250 12.73 -32.97 -16.02
CA ILE A 250 12.86 -34.42 -15.88
C ILE A 250 13.84 -34.95 -16.95
N VAL A 251 15.00 -35.39 -16.50
CA VAL A 251 16.00 -36.13 -17.27
C VAL A 251 15.42 -37.51 -17.60
N CYS A 252 15.17 -37.77 -18.88
CA CYS A 252 14.48 -38.97 -19.35
C CYS A 252 15.40 -39.94 -20.10
N ALA A 253 15.16 -41.25 -19.94
CA ALA A 253 15.86 -42.29 -20.69
C ALA A 253 15.31 -42.47 -22.11
N PRO A 254 16.12 -42.94 -23.08
CA PRO A 254 15.69 -43.24 -24.46
C PRO A 254 14.78 -44.50 -24.55
N SER A 255 13.55 -44.39 -24.04
CA SER A 255 12.67 -45.54 -23.85
C SER A 255 12.13 -46.15 -25.17
N MET A 256 12.60 -47.37 -25.48
CA MET A 256 12.21 -48.11 -26.70
C MET A 256 10.73 -48.53 -26.75
N ARG A 257 10.08 -48.79 -25.60
CA ARG A 257 8.68 -49.27 -25.55
C ARG A 257 7.63 -48.15 -25.57
N LYS A 258 7.82 -47.05 -24.82
CA LYS A 258 6.86 -45.93 -24.80
C LYS A 258 6.74 -45.28 -26.19
N ASN A 259 7.86 -45.15 -26.90
CA ASN A 259 7.95 -44.57 -28.24
C ASN A 259 7.13 -45.27 -29.36
N VAL A 260 6.63 -46.48 -29.15
CA VAL A 260 5.71 -47.15 -30.11
C VAL A 260 4.26 -46.79 -29.82
N LEU A 261 3.85 -46.81 -28.54
CA LEU A 261 2.46 -46.56 -28.14
C LEU A 261 2.11 -45.05 -28.18
N GLN A 262 3.04 -44.19 -27.75
CA GLN A 262 2.88 -42.73 -27.78
C GLN A 262 2.85 -42.14 -29.20
N LYS A 263 3.28 -42.88 -30.23
CA LYS A 263 3.21 -42.42 -31.63
C LYS A 263 1.79 -42.31 -32.18
N LEU A 264 0.78 -42.89 -31.50
CA LEU A 264 -0.54 -43.14 -32.09
C LEU A 264 -1.72 -42.42 -31.42
N ARG A 265 -1.55 -41.81 -30.23
CA ARG A 265 -2.68 -41.26 -29.45
C ARG A 265 -2.45 -39.99 -28.61
N PHE A 266 -1.22 -39.51 -28.42
CA PHE A 266 -0.94 -38.43 -27.45
C PHE A 266 -0.09 -37.29 -28.02
N ASP A 267 -0.38 -36.07 -27.58
CA ASP A 267 0.47 -34.92 -27.83
C ASP A 267 1.70 -34.95 -26.91
N LYS A 268 2.88 -35.15 -27.51
CA LYS A 268 4.15 -35.21 -26.80
C LYS A 268 4.52 -33.89 -26.13
N ASN A 269 4.07 -32.75 -26.63
CA ASN A 269 4.37 -31.46 -26.01
C ASN A 269 3.62 -31.32 -24.68
N LYS A 270 2.36 -31.79 -24.61
CA LYS A 270 1.58 -31.83 -23.37
C LYS A 270 2.24 -32.68 -22.27
N GLU A 271 2.73 -33.88 -22.60
CA GLU A 271 3.47 -34.72 -21.63
C GLU A 271 4.73 -34.01 -21.08
N VAL A 272 5.48 -33.31 -21.94
CA VAL A 272 6.67 -32.55 -21.52
C VAL A 272 6.30 -31.30 -20.70
N VAL A 273 5.20 -30.62 -21.02
CA VAL A 273 4.68 -29.48 -20.24
C VAL A 273 4.32 -29.91 -18.81
N GLU A 274 3.57 -31.02 -18.63
CA GLU A 274 3.26 -31.51 -17.28
C GLU A 274 4.53 -31.97 -16.54
N GLY A 275 5.48 -32.63 -17.23
CA GLY A 275 6.79 -32.96 -16.66
C GLY A 275 7.59 -31.73 -16.20
N LYS A 276 7.52 -30.62 -16.94
CA LYS A 276 8.11 -29.33 -16.54
C LYS A 276 7.42 -28.70 -15.35
N LYS A 277 6.08 -28.76 -15.25
CA LYS A 277 5.35 -28.29 -14.06
C LYS A 277 5.74 -29.08 -12.81
N ILE A 278 5.81 -30.41 -12.90
CA ILE A 278 6.23 -31.29 -11.80
C ILE A 278 7.65 -30.93 -11.33
N ALA A 279 8.59 -30.76 -12.27
CA ALA A 279 9.94 -30.33 -11.94
C ALA A 279 9.96 -28.93 -11.31
N ALA A 280 9.25 -27.96 -11.89
CA ALA A 280 9.15 -26.60 -11.37
C ALA A 280 8.58 -26.55 -9.93
N ASP A 281 7.53 -27.33 -9.63
CA ASP A 281 6.95 -27.43 -8.28
C ASP A 281 8.00 -27.91 -7.24
N ILE A 282 8.77 -28.93 -7.62
CA ILE A 282 9.79 -29.55 -6.76
C ILE A 282 11.01 -28.64 -6.58
N MET A 283 11.40 -27.88 -7.61
CA MET A 283 12.45 -26.86 -7.48
C MET A 283 11.98 -25.66 -6.64
N LEU A 284 10.73 -25.20 -6.82
CA LEU A 284 10.15 -24.13 -6.01
C LEU A 284 9.99 -24.54 -4.54
N GLU A 285 9.66 -25.81 -4.25
CA GLU A 285 9.68 -26.33 -2.88
C GLU A 285 11.08 -26.23 -2.24
N SER A 286 12.13 -26.60 -2.99
CA SER A 286 13.51 -26.46 -2.52
C SER A 286 13.89 -24.99 -2.30
N ILE A 287 13.59 -24.10 -3.26
CA ILE A 287 13.92 -22.66 -3.17
C ILE A 287 13.19 -22.01 -1.99
N PHE A 288 11.87 -22.20 -1.85
CA PHE A 288 11.10 -21.62 -0.74
C PHE A 288 11.50 -22.20 0.63
N SER A 289 12.07 -23.41 0.70
CA SER A 289 12.60 -23.98 1.96
C SER A 289 13.78 -23.19 2.54
N ILE A 290 14.50 -22.40 1.73
CA ILE A 290 15.61 -21.53 2.19
C ILE A 290 15.11 -20.49 3.21
N LEU A 291 13.86 -20.05 3.09
CA LEU A 291 13.21 -19.13 4.03
C LEU A 291 12.94 -19.75 5.41
N GLY A 292 13.13 -21.07 5.57
CA GLY A 292 12.93 -21.80 6.82
C GLY A 292 13.83 -21.39 7.98
N THR A 293 14.92 -20.65 7.73
CA THR A 293 15.80 -20.11 8.78
C THR A 293 16.11 -18.64 8.55
N GLN A 294 15.79 -17.78 9.52
CA GLN A 294 15.96 -16.33 9.39
C GLN A 294 17.44 -15.92 9.42
N SER A 295 17.96 -15.53 8.25
CA SER A 295 19.16 -14.70 8.15
C SER A 295 19.08 -13.82 6.89
N PRO A 296 19.71 -12.62 6.88
CA PRO A 296 19.81 -11.81 5.66
C PRO A 296 20.51 -12.56 4.52
N ASP A 297 21.46 -13.45 4.85
CA ASP A 297 22.12 -14.30 3.88
C ASP A 297 21.14 -15.27 3.21
N ASN A 298 20.27 -15.95 3.96
CA ASN A 298 19.26 -16.86 3.42
C ASN A 298 18.22 -16.13 2.57
N LEU A 299 17.75 -14.95 3.01
CA LEU A 299 16.79 -14.15 2.25
C LEU A 299 17.37 -13.72 0.89
N ARG A 300 18.61 -13.23 0.88
CA ARG A 300 19.31 -12.86 -0.37
C ARG A 300 19.62 -14.08 -1.25
N ASN A 301 19.91 -15.24 -0.65
CA ASN A 301 20.13 -16.49 -1.38
C ASN A 301 18.82 -17.00 -2.03
N PHE A 302 17.69 -16.92 -1.32
CA PHE A 302 16.35 -17.21 -1.84
C PHE A 302 16.03 -16.37 -3.08
N PHE A 303 16.17 -15.04 -3.01
CA PHE A 303 15.89 -14.17 -4.15
C PHE A 303 16.86 -14.38 -5.32
N CYS A 304 18.13 -14.69 -5.05
CA CYS A 304 19.10 -15.05 -6.07
C CYS A 304 18.68 -16.33 -6.82
N GLN A 305 18.36 -17.39 -6.07
CA GLN A 305 17.92 -18.67 -6.63
C GLN A 305 16.58 -18.58 -7.35
N LEU A 306 15.61 -17.85 -6.80
CA LEU A 306 14.31 -17.64 -7.43
C LEU A 306 14.42 -16.85 -8.75
N GLY A 307 15.28 -15.82 -8.79
CA GLY A 307 15.55 -15.06 -10.03
C GLY A 307 16.25 -15.91 -11.10
N GLN A 308 17.20 -16.75 -10.71
CA GLN A 308 17.86 -17.71 -11.61
C GLN A 308 16.88 -18.79 -12.09
N PHE A 309 16.04 -19.34 -11.21
CA PHE A 309 14.95 -20.25 -11.55
C PHE A 309 13.99 -19.64 -12.56
N HIS A 310 13.45 -18.45 -12.30
CA HIS A 310 12.51 -17.77 -13.20
C HIS A 310 13.14 -17.53 -14.59
N TYR A 311 14.40 -17.07 -14.64
CA TYR A 311 15.14 -16.88 -15.89
C TYR A 311 15.32 -18.18 -16.70
N VAL A 312 15.63 -19.30 -16.06
CA VAL A 312 15.79 -20.61 -16.73
C VAL A 312 14.43 -21.20 -17.13
N ALA A 313 13.44 -21.18 -16.22
CA ALA A 313 12.10 -21.72 -16.40
C ALA A 313 11.31 -21.00 -17.52
N VAL A 314 11.48 -19.69 -17.66
CA VAL A 314 10.92 -18.92 -18.80
C VAL A 314 11.79 -19.06 -20.05
N GLY A 315 13.12 -19.17 -19.90
CA GLY A 315 14.06 -19.14 -21.02
C GLY A 315 14.01 -20.33 -21.98
N GLN A 316 13.66 -21.53 -21.47
CA GLN A 316 13.46 -22.80 -22.19
C GLN A 316 14.37 -22.99 -23.43
N ARG A 317 15.67 -23.08 -23.18
CA ARG A 317 16.72 -23.11 -24.22
C ARG A 317 17.22 -24.53 -24.50
N VAL A 318 17.41 -24.81 -25.78
CA VAL A 318 17.95 -26.07 -26.31
C VAL A 318 18.98 -25.78 -27.39
N PHE A 319 19.85 -26.74 -27.68
CA PHE A 319 20.88 -26.62 -28.71
C PHE A 319 20.67 -27.71 -29.77
N ASP A 320 20.43 -27.30 -31.01
CA ASP A 320 20.07 -28.14 -32.15
C ASP A 320 20.97 -27.76 -33.35
N GLY A 321 22.27 -28.04 -33.19
CA GLY A 321 23.34 -27.49 -34.05
C GLY A 321 23.64 -26.00 -33.79
N VAL A 322 22.63 -25.22 -33.39
CA VAL A 322 22.68 -23.83 -32.93
C VAL A 322 21.82 -23.66 -31.66
N PRO A 323 22.07 -22.64 -30.81
CA PRO A 323 21.21 -22.36 -29.66
C PRO A 323 19.86 -21.77 -30.08
N MET A 324 18.76 -22.29 -29.52
CA MET A 324 17.41 -21.82 -29.79
C MET A 324 16.48 -21.90 -28.57
N THR A 325 15.41 -21.12 -28.55
CA THR A 325 14.30 -21.29 -27.60
C THR A 325 13.33 -22.33 -28.13
N TRP A 326 12.86 -23.24 -27.27
CA TRP A 326 11.94 -24.32 -27.62
C TRP A 326 10.48 -23.83 -27.76
N ARG A 327 10.24 -22.92 -28.71
CA ARG A 327 8.93 -22.28 -28.96
C ARG A 327 7.79 -23.29 -29.16
N GLU A 328 8.07 -24.40 -29.86
CA GLU A 328 7.12 -25.49 -30.13
C GLU A 328 6.43 -26.04 -28.89
N LEU A 329 7.06 -25.95 -27.71
CA LEU A 329 6.57 -26.57 -26.48
C LEU A 329 5.37 -25.85 -25.86
N ASN A 330 5.17 -24.56 -26.16
CA ASN A 330 4.13 -23.70 -25.57
C ASN A 330 4.14 -23.63 -24.02
N PHE A 331 5.28 -23.89 -23.37
CA PHE A 331 5.47 -23.59 -21.94
C PHE A 331 5.74 -22.09 -21.79
N SER A 332 4.79 -21.35 -21.20
CA SER A 332 4.76 -19.88 -21.18
C SER A 332 5.21 -19.29 -19.84
N THR A 333 5.56 -17.99 -19.84
CA THR A 333 5.79 -17.20 -18.61
C THR A 333 4.60 -17.27 -17.65
N GLU A 334 3.38 -17.24 -18.19
CA GLU A 334 2.13 -17.40 -17.47
C GLU A 334 2.11 -18.70 -16.64
N GLN A 335 2.50 -19.85 -17.22
CA GLN A 335 2.57 -21.12 -16.49
C GLN A 335 3.66 -21.17 -15.41
N VAL A 336 4.74 -20.39 -15.54
CA VAL A 336 5.74 -20.21 -14.47
C VAL A 336 5.17 -19.30 -13.37
N ASN A 337 4.45 -18.25 -13.75
CA ASN A 337 3.83 -17.30 -12.84
C ASN A 337 2.68 -17.95 -12.04
N ASP A 338 1.86 -18.82 -12.64
CA ASP A 338 0.84 -19.62 -11.94
C ASP A 338 1.44 -20.44 -10.78
N LEU A 339 2.59 -21.07 -11.02
CA LEU A 339 3.33 -21.81 -10.01
C LEU A 339 3.92 -20.87 -8.95
N LEU A 340 4.45 -19.71 -9.33
CA LEU A 340 4.90 -18.70 -8.36
C LEU A 340 3.74 -18.18 -7.49
N LEU A 341 2.55 -17.91 -8.06
CA LEU A 341 1.35 -17.53 -7.31
C LEU A 341 0.91 -18.65 -6.35
N LYS A 342 0.95 -19.93 -6.76
CA LYS A 342 0.68 -21.08 -5.89
C LYS A 342 1.58 -21.06 -4.64
N TYR A 343 2.88 -20.80 -4.80
CA TYR A 343 3.81 -20.76 -3.67
C TYR A 343 3.68 -19.49 -2.81
N VAL A 344 3.43 -18.33 -3.43
CA VAL A 344 3.07 -17.08 -2.74
C VAL A 344 1.85 -17.29 -1.83
N LYS A 345 0.78 -17.90 -2.35
CA LYS A 345 -0.42 -18.22 -1.54
C LYS A 345 -0.12 -19.25 -0.45
N LYS A 346 0.70 -20.28 -0.72
CA LYS A 346 1.13 -21.28 0.26
C LYS A 346 1.84 -20.66 1.47
N ILE A 347 2.70 -19.65 1.27
CA ILE A 347 3.38 -18.97 2.40
C ILE A 347 2.54 -17.88 3.07
N ALA A 348 1.56 -17.30 2.37
CA ALA A 348 0.62 -16.33 2.94
C ALA A 348 -0.44 -16.98 3.85
N LEU A 349 -0.89 -18.19 3.51
CA LEU A 349 -2.01 -18.89 4.13
C LEU A 349 -1.99 -18.92 5.68
N PRO A 350 -0.85 -19.19 6.37
CA PRO A 350 -0.83 -19.27 7.85
C PRO A 350 -1.21 -17.97 8.57
N PHE A 351 -1.13 -16.83 7.89
CA PHE A 351 -1.45 -15.51 8.45
C PHE A 351 -2.83 -14.99 8.01
N LEU A 352 -3.31 -15.44 6.84
CA LEU A 352 -4.62 -15.06 6.30
C LEU A 352 -5.74 -15.98 6.79
N ALA A 353 -5.45 -17.28 7.00
CA ALA A 353 -6.40 -18.28 7.48
C ALA A 353 -5.73 -19.21 8.53
N PRO A 354 -5.49 -18.74 9.77
CA PRO A 354 -4.79 -19.52 10.80
C PRO A 354 -5.46 -20.86 11.14
N GLU A 355 -6.79 -20.93 11.06
CA GLU A 355 -7.61 -22.15 11.25
C GLU A 355 -7.27 -23.28 10.24
N ALA A 356 -6.65 -22.95 9.10
CA ALA A 356 -6.31 -23.87 8.02
C ALA A 356 -4.80 -24.09 7.86
N ALA A 357 -3.98 -23.63 8.81
CA ALA A 357 -2.53 -23.66 8.73
C ALA A 357 -1.93 -25.02 9.18
N PRO A 358 -0.94 -25.58 8.46
CA PRO A 358 -0.16 -26.73 8.95
C PRO A 358 0.63 -26.41 10.23
N GLU A 359 0.87 -27.42 11.06
CA GLU A 359 1.60 -27.27 12.34
C GLU A 359 3.10 -26.95 12.15
N ASP A 360 3.70 -27.35 11.02
CA ASP A 360 5.08 -27.06 10.64
C ASP A 360 5.28 -25.57 10.27
N ARG A 361 5.32 -24.72 11.29
CA ARG A 361 5.51 -23.27 11.14
C ARG A 361 6.90 -22.92 10.60
N VAL A 362 6.93 -22.35 9.41
CA VAL A 362 8.08 -21.57 8.92
C VAL A 362 8.26 -20.35 9.85
N ILE A 363 9.47 -20.16 10.38
CA ILE A 363 9.76 -19.12 11.38
C ILE A 363 9.94 -17.77 10.69
N LEU A 364 8.84 -17.12 10.31
CA LEU A 364 8.82 -15.77 9.75
C LEU A 364 7.74 -14.93 10.44
N SER A 365 7.95 -13.61 10.52
CA SER A 365 6.87 -12.70 10.88
C SER A 365 5.93 -12.47 9.70
N LYS A 366 4.69 -12.09 10.00
CA LYS A 366 3.66 -11.72 9.01
C LYS A 366 4.19 -10.67 8.02
N LEU A 367 4.85 -9.65 8.56
CA LEU A 367 5.40 -8.53 7.80
C LEU A 367 6.58 -8.97 6.92
N THR A 368 7.45 -9.87 7.42
CA THR A 368 8.53 -10.47 6.62
C THR A 368 7.97 -11.29 5.44
N VAL A 369 6.89 -12.05 5.65
CA VAL A 369 6.21 -12.80 4.58
C VAL A 369 5.56 -11.87 3.56
N GLY A 370 4.83 -10.85 4.00
CA GLY A 370 4.24 -9.84 3.12
C GLY A 370 5.28 -9.14 2.23
N LEU A 371 6.40 -8.70 2.82
CA LEU A 371 7.49 -8.08 2.07
C LEU A 371 8.22 -9.07 1.15
N THR A 372 8.35 -10.33 1.56
CA THR A 372 8.92 -11.37 0.70
C THR A 372 8.04 -11.58 -0.53
N ILE A 373 6.72 -11.70 -0.34
CA ILE A 373 5.73 -11.83 -1.43
C ILE A 373 5.79 -10.61 -2.36
N LEU A 374 5.80 -9.39 -1.80
CA LEU A 374 5.87 -8.15 -2.58
C LEU A 374 7.12 -8.13 -3.49
N VAL A 375 8.30 -8.44 -2.94
CA VAL A 375 9.55 -8.46 -3.72
C VAL A 375 9.55 -9.59 -4.77
N VAL A 376 8.86 -10.72 -4.55
CA VAL A 376 8.63 -11.74 -5.60
C VAL A 376 7.70 -11.20 -6.70
N VAL A 377 6.62 -10.51 -6.32
CA VAL A 377 5.61 -9.94 -7.23
C VAL A 377 6.21 -8.89 -8.15
N GLU A 378 7.04 -7.97 -7.64
CA GLU A 378 7.73 -6.99 -8.48
C GLU A 378 8.78 -7.66 -9.39
N ASN A 379 9.69 -8.47 -8.83
CA ASN A 379 10.80 -9.07 -9.59
C ASN A 379 10.37 -10.05 -10.69
N CYS A 380 9.25 -10.75 -10.50
CA CYS A 380 8.68 -11.65 -11.51
C CYS A 380 7.54 -11.00 -12.31
N SER A 381 7.22 -9.72 -12.04
CA SER A 381 6.12 -8.96 -12.66
C SER A 381 4.78 -9.71 -12.60
N LEU A 382 4.46 -10.28 -11.44
CA LEU A 382 3.25 -11.07 -11.22
C LEU A 382 2.01 -10.16 -11.22
N SER A 383 0.97 -10.56 -11.96
CA SER A 383 -0.35 -9.93 -11.89
C SER A 383 -1.16 -10.56 -10.76
N LEU A 384 -1.60 -9.74 -9.80
CA LEU A 384 -2.44 -10.17 -8.68
C LEU A 384 -3.89 -9.71 -8.90
N PRO A 385 -4.91 -10.56 -8.68
CA PRO A 385 -6.30 -10.13 -8.65
C PRO A 385 -6.61 -9.29 -7.41
N LYS A 386 -7.76 -8.61 -7.44
CA LYS A 386 -8.21 -7.65 -6.40
C LYS A 386 -8.22 -8.24 -4.97
N SER A 387 -8.52 -9.52 -4.83
CA SER A 387 -8.45 -10.26 -3.54
C SER A 387 -7.02 -10.32 -3.00
N ASP A 388 -6.09 -10.76 -3.83
CA ASP A 388 -4.72 -11.07 -3.43
C ASP A 388 -3.93 -9.79 -3.10
N LEU A 389 -4.30 -8.67 -3.74
CA LEU A 389 -3.83 -7.32 -3.37
C LEU A 389 -4.32 -6.92 -1.97
N ALA A 390 -5.59 -7.15 -1.63
CA ALA A 390 -6.14 -6.86 -0.30
C ALA A 390 -5.53 -7.75 0.79
N ASP A 391 -5.28 -9.02 0.48
CA ASP A 391 -4.56 -9.97 1.33
C ASP A 391 -3.12 -9.51 1.57
N LEU A 392 -2.40 -9.08 0.52
CA LEU A 392 -1.04 -8.55 0.64
C LEU A 392 -0.99 -7.26 1.48
N CYS A 393 -1.95 -6.34 1.31
CA CYS A 393 -2.10 -5.19 2.20
C CYS A 393 -2.39 -5.60 3.66
N SER A 394 -3.07 -6.72 3.89
CA SER A 394 -3.36 -7.25 5.24
C SER A 394 -2.14 -7.89 5.90
N LEU A 395 -1.25 -8.52 5.12
CA LEU A 395 0.07 -8.98 5.58
C LEU A 395 1.02 -7.83 5.91
N LEU A 396 0.95 -6.73 5.16
CA LEU A 396 1.81 -5.55 5.30
C LEU A 396 1.27 -4.51 6.31
N CYS A 397 0.01 -4.61 6.72
CA CYS A 397 -0.56 -3.84 7.82
C CYS A 397 0.19 -4.15 9.13
N LEU A 398 0.73 -3.13 9.79
CA LEU A 398 1.40 -3.30 11.09
C LEU A 398 0.43 -3.86 12.15
N ASP A 399 0.90 -4.77 12.99
CA ASP A 399 0.11 -5.35 14.07
C ASP A 399 0.00 -4.40 15.27
N GLN A 400 -1.07 -4.54 16.07
CA GLN A 400 -1.33 -3.68 17.22
C GLN A 400 -0.48 -4.11 18.45
N VAL A 401 0.84 -3.87 18.34
CA VAL A 401 1.84 -4.11 19.40
C VAL A 401 2.46 -2.78 19.87
N SER A 402 3.45 -2.78 20.76
CA SER A 402 4.00 -1.50 21.24
C SER A 402 4.81 -0.80 20.13
N PRO A 403 4.83 0.55 20.08
CA PRO A 403 5.59 1.29 19.05
C PRO A 403 7.10 0.95 19.01
N ARG A 404 7.67 0.47 20.14
CA ARG A 404 9.07 0.00 20.17
C ARG A 404 9.24 -1.35 19.48
N ASP A 405 8.27 -2.25 19.60
CA ASP A 405 8.32 -3.56 18.95
C ASP A 405 8.13 -3.42 17.43
N VAL A 406 7.21 -2.53 17.02
CA VAL A 406 7.05 -2.11 15.61
C VAL A 406 8.35 -1.52 15.04
N GLN A 407 8.95 -0.56 15.74
CA GLN A 407 10.21 0.06 15.31
C GLN A 407 11.35 -0.97 15.22
N ASN A 408 11.47 -1.85 16.22
CA ASN A 408 12.44 -2.95 16.21
C ASN A 408 12.26 -3.86 14.99
N GLU A 409 11.02 -4.27 14.66
CA GLU A 409 10.76 -5.12 13.50
C GLU A 409 11.12 -4.41 12.19
N ILE A 410 10.72 -3.13 12.04
CA ILE A 410 11.05 -2.30 10.87
C ILE A 410 12.57 -2.19 10.68
N ASP A 411 13.35 -2.01 11.75
CA ASP A 411 14.81 -1.89 11.64
C ASP A 411 15.50 -3.24 11.34
N HIS A 412 14.98 -4.36 11.85
CA HIS A 412 15.43 -5.71 11.42
C HIS A 412 15.11 -5.96 9.94
N ILE A 413 13.95 -5.52 9.45
CA ILE A 413 13.56 -5.61 8.04
C ILE A 413 14.47 -4.74 7.17
N LYS A 414 14.76 -3.49 7.57
CA LYS A 414 15.72 -2.62 6.88
C LYS A 414 17.08 -3.30 6.73
N GLN A 415 17.57 -3.96 7.78
CA GLN A 415 18.82 -4.72 7.71
C GLN A 415 18.72 -5.96 6.79
N ALA A 416 17.62 -6.71 6.85
CA ALA A 416 17.45 -7.95 6.08
C ALA A 416 17.28 -7.71 4.57
N PHE A 417 16.57 -6.66 4.16
CA PHE A 417 16.25 -6.39 2.76
C PHE A 417 17.20 -5.40 2.05
N ALA A 418 18.17 -4.78 2.75
CA ALA A 418 19.07 -3.75 2.20
C ALA A 418 19.85 -4.15 0.93
N GLU A 419 20.28 -5.42 0.82
CA GLU A 419 20.98 -5.95 -0.37
C GLU A 419 20.03 -6.58 -1.42
N VAL A 420 18.72 -6.59 -1.15
CA VAL A 420 17.71 -7.37 -1.86
C VAL A 420 16.87 -6.50 -2.80
N SER A 421 16.18 -5.48 -2.26
CA SER A 421 15.29 -4.62 -3.04
C SER A 421 15.10 -3.23 -2.42
N SER A 422 14.57 -2.29 -3.19
CA SER A 422 14.24 -0.94 -2.71
C SER A 422 12.81 -0.91 -2.18
N LEU A 423 12.62 -1.29 -0.91
CA LEU A 423 11.28 -1.44 -0.33
C LEU A 423 10.39 -0.19 -0.43
N LYS A 424 10.94 1.04 -0.47
CA LYS A 424 10.12 2.24 -0.77
C LYS A 424 9.49 2.16 -2.16
N VAL A 425 10.26 1.77 -3.18
CA VAL A 425 9.78 1.62 -4.57
C VAL A 425 8.76 0.49 -4.65
N ASP A 426 9.03 -0.66 -4.04
CA ASP A 426 8.13 -1.81 -4.07
C ASP A 426 6.80 -1.51 -3.37
N LEU A 427 6.82 -0.86 -2.21
CA LEU A 427 5.62 -0.45 -1.48
C LEU A 427 4.84 0.66 -2.21
N THR A 428 5.53 1.56 -2.93
CA THR A 428 4.89 2.57 -3.80
C THR A 428 4.22 1.88 -4.99
N SER A 429 4.87 0.90 -5.61
CA SER A 429 4.32 0.07 -6.70
C SER A 429 3.05 -0.66 -6.25
N LEU A 430 3.07 -1.27 -5.06
CA LEU A 430 1.88 -1.91 -4.47
C LEU A 430 0.76 -0.89 -4.22
N CYS A 431 1.03 0.23 -3.58
CA CYS A 431 0.01 1.24 -3.29
C CYS A 431 -0.62 1.77 -4.59
N GLN A 432 0.17 2.00 -5.64
CA GLN A 432 -0.34 2.42 -6.95
C GLN A 432 -1.20 1.30 -7.59
N LYS A 433 -0.74 0.05 -7.63
CA LYS A 433 -1.54 -1.08 -8.14
C LYS A 433 -2.86 -1.24 -7.39
N CYS A 434 -2.87 -1.04 -6.08
CA CYS A 434 -4.09 -1.07 -5.28
C CYS A 434 -5.02 0.12 -5.55
N ILE A 435 -4.49 1.32 -5.81
CA ILE A 435 -5.27 2.48 -6.29
C ILE A 435 -5.91 2.15 -7.65
N ASP A 436 -5.13 1.60 -8.59
CA ASP A 436 -5.59 1.25 -9.95
C ASP A 436 -6.70 0.17 -9.96
N HIS A 437 -6.71 -0.72 -8.98
CA HIS A 437 -7.70 -1.79 -8.82
C HIS A 437 -8.77 -1.49 -7.75
N GLU A 438 -8.82 -0.26 -7.21
CA GLU A 438 -9.75 0.20 -6.17
C GLU A 438 -9.75 -0.70 -4.90
N VAL A 439 -8.56 -1.02 -4.37
CA VAL A 439 -8.32 -1.85 -3.18
C VAL A 439 -8.04 -0.95 -1.97
N ASP A 440 -9.09 -0.50 -1.28
CA ASP A 440 -9.02 0.49 -0.17
C ASP A 440 -8.04 0.13 0.95
N GLN A 441 -7.72 -1.16 1.15
CA GLN A 441 -6.76 -1.66 2.15
C GLN A 441 -5.34 -1.08 2.00
N TRP A 442 -5.01 -0.46 0.86
CA TRP A 442 -3.69 0.17 0.64
C TRP A 442 -3.35 1.23 1.70
N VAL A 443 -4.35 1.91 2.27
CA VAL A 443 -4.14 2.93 3.31
C VAL A 443 -3.59 2.39 4.63
N TRP A 444 -3.57 1.06 4.80
CA TRP A 444 -2.94 0.35 5.93
C TRP A 444 -1.44 0.12 5.75
N VAL A 445 -0.95 0.19 4.50
CA VAL A 445 0.47 0.00 4.14
C VAL A 445 1.26 1.31 4.30
N LEU A 446 0.57 2.45 4.37
CA LEU A 446 1.16 3.79 4.47
C LEU A 446 2.18 3.98 5.62
N PRO A 447 1.94 3.55 6.87
CA PRO A 447 2.93 3.70 7.95
C PRO A 447 4.24 2.96 7.64
N LEU A 448 4.14 1.79 7.02
CA LEU A 448 5.28 1.00 6.57
C LEU A 448 6.02 1.72 5.45
N LEU A 449 5.32 2.24 4.44
CA LEU A 449 5.89 3.05 3.35
C LEU A 449 6.67 4.27 3.89
N HIS A 450 6.07 5.05 4.79
CA HIS A 450 6.72 6.23 5.37
C HIS A 450 7.94 5.86 6.22
N SER A 451 7.96 4.68 6.85
CA SER A 451 9.14 4.19 7.59
C SER A 451 10.38 3.92 6.71
N PHE A 452 10.20 3.79 5.38
CA PHE A 452 11.26 3.73 4.36
C PHE A 452 11.44 5.03 3.57
N ALA A 453 10.67 6.08 3.88
CA ALA A 453 10.86 7.42 3.32
C ALA A 453 11.90 8.23 4.12
N ALA A 454 12.34 9.37 3.57
CA ALA A 454 13.16 10.32 4.31
C ALA A 454 12.27 11.16 5.25
N PRO A 455 12.66 11.39 6.53
CA PRO A 455 11.87 12.21 7.45
C PRO A 455 11.66 13.65 6.94
N LEU A 456 10.39 14.08 6.92
CA LEU A 456 9.97 15.41 6.46
C LEU A 456 10.34 16.52 7.47
N GLN A 457 11.53 17.10 7.33
CA GLN A 457 12.02 18.19 8.18
C GLN A 457 11.37 19.57 7.92
N GLN A 458 10.16 19.62 7.33
CA GLN A 458 9.52 20.85 6.86
C GLN A 458 8.05 21.00 7.31
N GLU A 459 7.72 20.56 8.53
CA GLU A 459 6.35 20.62 9.07
C GLU A 459 5.75 22.04 9.09
N HIS A 460 6.57 23.05 9.41
CA HIS A 460 6.19 24.47 9.42
C HIS A 460 6.25 25.15 8.05
N ARG A 461 6.30 24.39 6.94
CA ARG A 461 6.30 24.94 5.58
C ARG A 461 5.28 24.24 4.69
N LEU A 462 4.69 25.02 3.80
CA LEU A 462 3.85 24.51 2.73
C LEU A 462 4.77 24.13 1.55
N VAL A 463 4.67 22.88 1.14
CA VAL A 463 5.38 22.26 0.00
C VAL A 463 4.31 21.81 -1.02
N GLU A 464 4.59 20.83 -1.89
CA GLU A 464 3.50 20.20 -2.67
C GLU A 464 2.76 19.12 -1.87
N GLU A 465 1.51 18.84 -2.26
CA GLU A 465 0.58 18.02 -1.48
C GLU A 465 1.08 16.58 -1.26
N ASP A 466 1.72 15.98 -2.27
CA ASP A 466 2.29 14.64 -2.22
C ASP A 466 3.49 14.54 -1.27
N ALA A 467 4.42 15.49 -1.37
CA ALA A 467 5.57 15.59 -0.48
C ALA A 467 5.15 15.84 0.97
N TRP A 468 4.17 16.73 1.22
CA TRP A 468 3.63 16.99 2.55
C TRP A 468 2.96 15.76 3.18
N ALA A 469 2.30 14.95 2.34
CA ALA A 469 1.54 13.78 2.75
C ALA A 469 2.35 12.47 2.82
N GLY A 470 3.61 12.46 2.36
CA GLY A 470 4.41 11.22 2.22
C GLY A 470 4.03 10.35 1.02
N LEU A 471 3.19 10.86 0.11
CA LEU A 471 2.56 10.14 -1.01
C LEU A 471 3.29 10.35 -2.35
N GLU A 472 4.58 10.68 -2.31
CA GLU A 472 5.44 10.90 -3.49
C GLU A 472 5.35 9.73 -4.48
N GLY A 473 4.92 10.00 -5.71
CA GLY A 473 4.79 8.98 -6.77
C GLY A 473 3.49 8.20 -6.81
N LEU A 474 2.49 8.55 -6.00
CA LEU A 474 1.13 7.96 -6.04
C LEU A 474 0.12 8.90 -6.70
N SER A 475 -0.73 8.38 -7.57
CA SER A 475 -1.77 9.14 -8.31
C SER A 475 -3.03 9.50 -7.50
N PHE A 476 -2.91 9.65 -6.17
CA PHE A 476 -4.05 9.82 -5.26
C PHE A 476 -4.94 11.04 -5.57
N ALA A 477 -4.37 12.09 -6.16
CA ALA A 477 -5.06 13.35 -6.38
C ALA A 477 -6.23 13.26 -7.39
N GLU A 478 -6.13 12.33 -8.36
CA GLU A 478 -7.13 12.08 -9.41
C GLU A 478 -8.14 10.99 -9.03
N THR A 479 -7.77 10.07 -8.15
CA THR A 479 -8.59 8.91 -7.77
C THR A 479 -9.51 9.19 -6.59
N ARG A 480 -9.09 10.08 -5.67
CA ARG A 480 -9.90 10.57 -4.52
C ARG A 480 -11.22 11.27 -4.87
N THR A 481 -11.50 11.57 -6.14
CA THR A 481 -12.79 12.08 -6.59
C THR A 481 -13.75 10.98 -7.02
N LYS A 482 -13.22 9.82 -7.43
CA LYS A 482 -13.97 8.64 -7.92
C LYS A 482 -14.29 7.67 -6.79
N GLN A 483 -13.35 7.50 -5.85
CA GLN A 483 -13.37 6.50 -4.80
C GLN A 483 -14.60 6.62 -3.87
N ASP A 484 -15.09 5.48 -3.36
CA ASP A 484 -16.12 5.49 -2.32
C ASP A 484 -15.55 6.08 -1.01
N ALA A 485 -16.26 7.07 -0.49
CA ALA A 485 -15.86 7.81 0.68
C ALA A 485 -16.34 7.17 2.00
N VAL A 486 -17.26 6.19 1.91
CA VAL A 486 -17.77 5.45 3.07
C VAL A 486 -16.85 4.26 3.37
N THR A 487 -16.55 3.42 2.38
CA THR A 487 -15.70 2.23 2.53
C THR A 487 -14.27 2.60 2.89
N LEU A 488 -13.65 3.58 2.21
CA LEU A 488 -12.30 4.03 2.54
C LEU A 488 -12.19 4.57 3.98
N LEU A 489 -13.16 5.39 4.42
CA LEU A 489 -13.18 5.91 5.78
C LEU A 489 -13.43 4.80 6.81
N ALA A 490 -14.22 3.78 6.48
CA ALA A 490 -14.38 2.59 7.32
C ALA A 490 -13.07 1.80 7.47
N ARG A 491 -12.26 1.65 6.41
CA ARG A 491 -10.94 1.02 6.49
C ARG A 491 -9.95 1.80 7.35
N MET A 492 -9.99 3.13 7.32
CA MET A 492 -9.19 3.97 8.23
C MET A 492 -9.63 3.80 9.70
N ARG A 493 -10.95 3.74 9.96
CA ARG A 493 -11.50 3.50 11.31
C ARG A 493 -11.09 2.14 11.86
N GLU A 494 -11.14 1.10 11.02
CA GLU A 494 -10.76 -0.28 11.37
C GLU A 494 -9.32 -0.39 11.90
N LYS A 495 -8.38 0.39 11.35
CA LYS A 495 -6.95 0.38 11.72
C LYS A 495 -6.47 1.69 12.32
N ARG A 496 -7.34 2.41 13.06
CA ARG A 496 -7.01 3.72 13.66
C ARG A 496 -5.72 3.73 14.49
N TYR A 497 -5.39 2.62 15.15
CA TYR A 497 -4.17 2.46 15.96
C TYR A 497 -2.87 2.70 15.16
N LEU A 498 -2.89 2.58 13.83
CA LEU A 498 -1.71 2.84 13.00
C LEU A 498 -1.18 4.28 13.13
N MET A 499 -2.02 5.24 13.54
CA MET A 499 -1.61 6.62 13.84
C MET A 499 -0.69 6.73 15.08
N GLU A 500 -0.62 5.69 15.92
CA GLU A 500 0.31 5.63 17.06
C GLU A 500 1.75 5.32 16.63
N PHE A 501 1.95 4.82 15.41
CA PHE A 501 3.25 4.46 14.85
C PHE A 501 3.79 5.48 13.84
N ASP A 502 2.92 6.29 13.23
CA ASP A 502 3.29 7.26 12.19
C ASP A 502 2.46 8.55 12.25
N GLY A 503 3.12 9.67 12.57
CA GLY A 503 2.53 11.02 12.56
C GLY A 503 2.31 11.61 11.16
N THR A 504 2.82 10.98 10.11
CA THR A 504 2.57 11.35 8.70
C THR A 504 1.22 10.82 8.23
N LEU A 505 0.78 9.67 8.76
CA LEU A 505 -0.43 8.96 8.34
C LEU A 505 -1.67 9.84 8.27
N VAL A 506 -1.83 10.79 9.21
CA VAL A 506 -2.96 11.73 9.19
C VAL A 506 -2.92 12.67 7.99
N LYS A 507 -1.74 13.14 7.60
CA LYS A 507 -1.50 14.01 6.43
C LYS A 507 -1.86 13.23 5.15
N SER A 508 -1.45 11.97 5.09
CA SER A 508 -1.76 11.01 4.03
C SER A 508 -3.27 10.75 3.92
N TRP A 509 -3.91 10.38 5.03
CA TRP A 509 -5.35 10.07 5.08
C TRP A 509 -6.21 11.30 4.75
N LEU A 510 -5.83 12.50 5.22
CA LEU A 510 -6.44 13.79 4.82
C LEU A 510 -6.33 14.05 3.31
N CYS A 511 -5.27 13.60 2.65
CA CYS A 511 -5.07 13.81 1.21
C CYS A 511 -5.86 12.83 0.33
N VAL A 512 -5.96 11.56 0.70
CA VAL A 512 -6.58 10.51 -0.13
C VAL A 512 -8.11 10.47 -0.04
N LEU A 513 -8.72 10.93 1.05
CA LEU A 513 -10.18 10.85 1.24
C LEU A 513 -10.96 11.73 0.24
N PRO A 514 -12.14 11.30 -0.24
CA PRO A 514 -13.05 12.20 -0.97
C PRO A 514 -13.57 13.34 -0.06
N LEU A 515 -13.71 14.56 -0.60
CA LEU A 515 -13.98 15.78 0.18
C LEU A 515 -15.20 15.67 1.11
N ARG A 516 -16.27 14.99 0.64
CA ARG A 516 -17.50 14.69 1.41
C ARG A 516 -17.28 14.00 2.77
N SER A 517 -16.21 13.22 2.91
CA SER A 517 -15.86 12.51 4.16
C SER A 517 -14.83 13.25 5.04
N LEU A 518 -14.30 14.39 4.59
CA LEU A 518 -13.22 15.09 5.31
C LEU A 518 -13.67 15.63 6.68
N ALA A 519 -14.93 16.06 6.80
CA ALA A 519 -15.51 16.50 8.08
C ALA A 519 -15.64 15.33 9.08
N ASP A 520 -16.15 14.18 8.64
CA ASP A 520 -16.25 12.99 9.50
C ASP A 520 -14.86 12.47 9.90
N PHE A 521 -13.87 12.55 9.00
CA PHE A 521 -12.49 12.23 9.33
C PHE A 521 -11.90 13.14 10.40
N ILE A 522 -12.01 14.47 10.27
CA ILE A 522 -11.45 15.42 11.25
C ILE A 522 -12.06 15.18 12.65
N LYS A 523 -13.34 14.78 12.72
CA LYS A 523 -14.02 14.42 13.96
C LYS A 523 -13.55 13.08 14.54
N ASP A 524 -13.41 12.05 13.71
CA ASP A 524 -13.06 10.71 14.16
C ASP A 524 -11.56 10.53 14.48
N PHE A 525 -10.69 11.32 13.85
CA PHE A 525 -9.23 11.25 13.94
C PHE A 525 -8.64 12.59 14.45
N PRO A 526 -8.93 12.98 15.70
CA PRO A 526 -8.37 14.18 16.31
C PRO A 526 -6.84 14.11 16.29
N SER A 527 -6.23 15.22 15.87
CA SER A 527 -4.84 15.30 15.45
C SER A 527 -4.33 16.75 15.59
N ASP A 528 -3.07 17.00 15.26
CA ASP A 528 -2.50 18.35 15.32
C ASP A 528 -3.26 19.34 14.40
N LEU A 529 -3.51 20.53 14.93
CA LEU A 529 -4.28 21.57 14.26
C LEU A 529 -3.59 22.08 12.99
N LEU A 530 -2.26 22.19 12.99
CA LEU A 530 -1.54 22.65 11.81
C LEU A 530 -1.66 21.62 10.69
N ALA A 531 -1.56 20.32 11.00
CA ALA A 531 -1.81 19.26 10.03
C ALA A 531 -3.24 19.31 9.44
N ILE A 532 -4.26 19.55 10.27
CA ILE A 532 -5.65 19.71 9.81
C ILE A 532 -5.79 20.94 8.88
N LEU A 533 -5.26 22.10 9.28
CA LEU A 533 -5.37 23.35 8.51
C LEU A 533 -4.57 23.32 7.21
N GLN A 534 -3.36 22.75 7.22
CA GLN A 534 -2.56 22.50 6.02
C GLN A 534 -3.29 21.55 5.06
N GLY A 535 -3.81 20.43 5.57
CA GLY A 535 -4.61 19.49 4.80
C GLY A 535 -5.79 20.17 4.12
N VAL A 536 -6.65 20.85 4.88
CA VAL A 536 -7.80 21.60 4.33
C VAL A 536 -7.35 22.65 3.30
N LEU A 537 -6.22 23.33 3.51
CA LEU A 537 -5.69 24.30 2.53
C LEU A 537 -5.22 23.63 1.22
N TYR A 538 -4.65 22.42 1.25
CA TYR A 538 -4.36 21.67 0.02
C TYR A 538 -5.65 21.16 -0.65
N ARG A 539 -6.57 20.57 0.13
CA ARG A 539 -7.85 20.02 -0.36
C ARG A 539 -8.72 21.06 -1.06
N LEU A 540 -8.58 22.33 -0.71
CA LEU A 540 -9.34 23.46 -1.25
C LEU A 540 -8.53 24.34 -2.22
N LYS A 541 -7.40 23.85 -2.78
CA LYS A 541 -6.53 24.59 -3.73
C LYS A 541 -7.25 25.00 -5.02
N ASN A 542 -8.09 24.13 -5.58
CA ASN A 542 -8.73 24.28 -6.90
C ASN A 542 -10.26 24.02 -6.85
N VAL A 543 -10.98 24.58 -5.88
CA VAL A 543 -12.42 24.29 -5.69
C VAL A 543 -13.31 25.36 -6.34
N GLU A 544 -14.07 24.94 -7.35
CA GLU A 544 -15.15 25.74 -7.93
C GLU A 544 -16.44 25.59 -7.11
N LEU A 545 -17.18 26.69 -6.95
CA LEU A 545 -18.37 26.78 -6.11
C LEU A 545 -19.58 27.31 -6.90
N SER A 546 -20.76 26.76 -6.59
CA SER A 546 -22.06 27.25 -7.07
C SER A 546 -23.12 27.07 -5.97
N CYS A 547 -24.14 27.94 -5.97
CA CYS A 547 -25.19 27.99 -4.94
C CYS A 547 -25.84 26.62 -4.69
N ASP A 548 -26.31 25.98 -5.77
CA ASP A 548 -27.18 24.79 -5.70
C ASP A 548 -26.38 23.48 -5.58
N SER A 549 -25.06 23.57 -5.39
CA SER A 549 -24.19 22.39 -5.28
C SER A 549 -24.13 21.83 -3.86
N SER A 550 -24.18 20.50 -3.74
CA SER A 550 -23.89 19.77 -2.49
C SER A 550 -22.48 20.04 -1.95
N GLN A 551 -21.56 20.47 -2.81
CA GLN A 551 -20.20 20.86 -2.44
C GLN A 551 -20.16 22.06 -1.49
N SER A 552 -21.07 23.04 -1.63
CA SER A 552 -21.12 24.21 -0.75
C SER A 552 -21.41 23.81 0.71
N GLN A 553 -22.36 22.89 0.90
CA GLN A 553 -22.73 22.33 2.19
C GLN A 553 -21.59 21.48 2.78
N VAL A 554 -20.89 20.68 1.96
CA VAL A 554 -19.70 19.94 2.37
C VAL A 554 -18.60 20.89 2.87
N LEU A 555 -18.37 22.01 2.19
CA LEU A 555 -17.41 23.04 2.61
C LEU A 555 -17.77 23.70 3.94
N VAL A 556 -19.01 24.17 4.10
CA VAL A 556 -19.48 24.73 5.38
C VAL A 556 -19.36 23.70 6.51
N ARG A 557 -19.68 22.43 6.25
CA ARG A 557 -19.53 21.33 7.22
C ARG A 557 -18.07 21.09 7.61
N ILE A 558 -17.13 21.12 6.67
CA ILE A 558 -15.69 21.01 6.95
C ILE A 558 -15.22 22.19 7.81
N LEU A 559 -15.50 23.42 7.39
CA LEU A 559 -15.02 24.63 8.07
C LEU A 559 -15.59 24.73 9.51
N ASN A 560 -16.86 24.37 9.70
CA ASN A 560 -17.47 24.29 11.03
C ASN A 560 -16.87 23.16 11.89
N THR A 561 -16.47 22.03 11.29
CA THR A 561 -15.78 20.95 12.02
C THR A 561 -14.38 21.40 12.47
N VAL A 562 -13.66 22.16 11.63
CA VAL A 562 -12.38 22.78 12.01
C VAL A 562 -12.57 23.83 13.12
N LEU A 563 -13.64 24.63 13.09
CA LEU A 563 -13.99 25.53 14.19
C LEU A 563 -14.21 24.79 15.51
N HIS A 564 -14.94 23.67 15.50
CA HIS A 564 -15.13 22.87 16.71
C HIS A 564 -13.79 22.28 17.22
N ALA A 565 -12.90 21.84 16.34
CA ALA A 565 -11.55 21.39 16.69
C ALA A 565 -10.65 22.51 17.30
N LEU A 566 -10.96 23.79 17.09
CA LEU A 566 -10.27 24.92 17.74
C LEU A 566 -10.74 25.18 19.18
N ASP A 567 -11.97 24.81 19.53
CA ASP A 567 -12.52 25.03 20.87
C ASP A 567 -12.10 23.92 21.86
N GLU A 568 -11.72 22.75 21.35
CA GLU A 568 -11.20 21.61 22.12
C GLU A 568 -9.87 21.90 22.84
N PRO A 569 -9.54 21.21 23.96
CA PRO A 569 -8.34 21.46 24.75
C PRO A 569 -6.98 21.43 23.99
N PRO A 570 -6.72 20.53 23.01
CA PRO A 570 -5.40 20.44 22.36
C PRO A 570 -4.98 21.72 21.63
N ALA A 571 -5.92 22.49 21.08
CA ALA A 571 -5.64 23.73 20.37
C ALA A 571 -5.00 24.81 21.25
N ARG A 572 -5.05 24.66 22.57
CA ARG A 572 -4.55 25.64 23.56
C ARG A 572 -3.06 25.44 23.93
N ALA A 573 -2.39 24.47 23.31
CA ALA A 573 -0.99 24.10 23.59
C ALA A 573 -0.03 24.37 22.41
N LEU A 574 -0.44 25.17 21.42
CA LEU A 574 0.35 25.45 20.21
C LEU A 574 1.69 26.15 20.54
N GLY A 575 2.79 25.64 19.98
CA GLY A 575 4.06 26.36 19.95
C GLY A 575 4.01 27.57 19.00
N PRO A 576 4.82 28.64 19.22
CA PRO A 576 4.76 29.87 18.42
C PRO A 576 4.83 29.66 16.89
N SER A 577 5.76 28.84 16.42
CA SER A 577 5.91 28.52 14.99
C SER A 577 4.69 27.80 14.42
N SER A 578 4.10 26.85 15.15
CA SER A 578 2.90 26.15 14.72
C SER A 578 1.69 27.09 14.69
N TRP A 579 1.50 27.93 15.72
CA TRP A 579 0.45 28.94 15.75
C TRP A 579 0.54 29.92 14.56
N GLN A 580 1.74 30.43 14.27
CA GLN A 580 1.97 31.36 13.15
C GLN A 580 1.67 30.69 11.80
N CYS A 581 2.00 29.40 11.64
CA CYS A 581 1.65 28.62 10.47
C CYS A 581 0.14 28.36 10.36
N CYS A 582 -0.56 28.09 11.48
CA CYS A 582 -2.02 27.97 11.52
C CYS A 582 -2.69 29.27 11.07
N LEU A 583 -2.24 30.42 11.59
CA LEU A 583 -2.77 31.73 11.22
C LEU A 583 -2.55 32.02 9.73
N SER A 584 -1.35 31.73 9.21
CA SER A 584 -1.04 31.84 7.78
C SER A 584 -1.93 30.93 6.91
N CYS A 585 -2.20 29.69 7.36
CA CYS A 585 -3.12 28.79 6.65
C CYS A 585 -4.56 29.34 6.64
N CYS A 586 -5.06 29.85 7.77
CA CYS A 586 -6.39 30.48 7.83
C CYS A 586 -6.50 31.73 6.93
N LEU A 587 -5.47 32.58 6.89
CA LEU A 587 -5.43 33.77 6.02
C LEU A 587 -5.51 33.38 4.53
N ARG A 588 -4.68 32.42 4.09
CA ARG A 588 -4.68 31.92 2.69
C ARG A 588 -5.93 31.13 2.34
N LEU A 589 -6.57 30.49 3.32
CA LEU A 589 -7.84 29.81 3.14
C LEU A 589 -8.98 30.83 2.92
N HIS A 590 -9.04 31.88 3.74
CA HIS A 590 -10.02 32.97 3.62
C HIS A 590 -9.91 33.71 2.29
N GLU A 591 -8.69 34.06 1.86
CA GLU A 591 -8.39 34.65 0.56
C GLU A 591 -9.02 33.85 -0.61
N ARG A 592 -8.68 32.55 -0.71
CA ARG A 592 -9.22 31.65 -1.74
C ARG A 592 -10.73 31.46 -1.66
N LEU A 593 -11.27 31.36 -0.45
CA LEU A 593 -12.71 31.16 -0.26
C LEU A 593 -13.53 32.41 -0.60
N CYS A 594 -12.98 33.61 -0.34
CA CYS A 594 -13.53 34.87 -0.86
C CYS A 594 -13.46 34.93 -2.39
N GLU A 595 -12.40 34.43 -3.02
CA GLU A 595 -12.32 34.39 -4.48
C GLU A 595 -13.36 33.42 -5.09
N ALA A 596 -13.50 32.23 -4.51
CA ALA A 596 -14.37 31.15 -4.99
C ALA A 596 -15.86 31.37 -4.71
N ALA A 597 -16.24 32.00 -3.58
CA ALA A 597 -17.64 32.26 -3.21
C ALA A 597 -18.25 33.42 -4.02
N ARG A 598 -18.48 33.22 -5.33
CA ARG A 598 -18.87 34.27 -6.30
C ARG A 598 -20.30 34.83 -6.16
N THR A 599 -21.04 34.48 -5.11
CA THR A 599 -22.47 34.82 -4.95
C THR A 599 -22.85 35.02 -3.48
N VAL A 600 -23.78 35.94 -3.21
CA VAL A 600 -24.25 36.30 -1.85
C VAL A 600 -24.70 35.08 -1.04
N GLY A 601 -25.42 34.13 -1.65
CA GLY A 601 -25.91 32.91 -0.96
C GLY A 601 -24.82 31.98 -0.42
N LEU A 602 -23.55 32.16 -0.81
CA LEU A 602 -22.41 31.38 -0.31
C LEU A 602 -21.72 32.03 0.90
N PHE A 603 -22.26 33.13 1.45
CA PHE A 603 -21.63 33.96 2.51
C PHE A 603 -21.09 33.21 3.72
N GLN A 604 -21.71 32.10 4.11
CA GLN A 604 -21.27 31.26 5.23
C GLN A 604 -19.81 30.80 5.03
N ILE A 605 -19.39 30.52 3.80
CA ILE A 605 -18.05 30.02 3.50
C ILE A 605 -16.95 31.05 3.88
N PRO A 606 -16.95 32.31 3.37
CA PRO A 606 -15.99 33.32 3.81
C PRO A 606 -16.26 33.86 5.24
N ALA A 607 -17.50 33.86 5.75
CA ALA A 607 -17.78 34.25 7.14
C ALA A 607 -17.15 33.26 8.15
N THR A 608 -17.31 31.95 7.91
CA THR A 608 -16.68 30.89 8.71
C THR A 608 -15.15 30.94 8.57
N ALA A 609 -14.61 31.27 7.38
CA ALA A 609 -13.16 31.44 7.18
C ALA A 609 -12.59 32.64 7.95
N ALA A 610 -13.27 33.79 7.94
CA ALA A 610 -12.91 34.94 8.78
C ALA A 610 -13.00 34.61 10.28
N THR A 611 -13.99 33.80 10.68
CA THR A 611 -14.15 33.31 12.06
C THR A 611 -13.02 32.34 12.47
N LEU A 612 -12.53 31.49 11.56
CA LEU A 612 -11.34 30.65 11.77
C LEU A 612 -10.08 31.49 12.03
N ILE A 613 -9.88 32.59 11.28
CA ILE A 613 -8.77 33.54 11.53
C ILE A 613 -8.91 34.15 12.93
N ALA A 614 -10.10 34.65 13.28
CA ALA A 614 -10.35 35.27 14.58
C ALA A 614 -10.10 34.30 15.75
N LYS A 615 -10.57 33.05 15.65
CA LYS A 615 -10.35 31.98 16.63
C LYS A 615 -8.87 31.59 16.75
N VAL A 616 -8.16 31.37 15.64
CA VAL A 616 -6.72 31.06 15.69
C VAL A 616 -5.90 32.22 16.27
N ALA A 617 -6.28 33.47 15.97
CA ALA A 617 -5.63 34.63 16.59
C ALA A 617 -5.84 34.67 18.13
N GLN A 618 -6.96 34.16 18.66
CA GLN A 618 -7.20 34.06 20.12
C GLN A 618 -6.31 33.00 20.80
N LEU A 619 -5.70 32.09 20.04
CA LEU A 619 -4.78 31.06 20.53
C LEU A 619 -3.30 31.51 20.55
N GLN A 620 -3.02 32.82 20.48
CA GLN A 620 -1.66 33.36 20.47
C GLN A 620 -0.89 32.98 21.75
N PRO A 621 0.29 32.33 21.65
CA PRO A 621 1.08 31.96 22.82
C PRO A 621 1.65 33.17 23.56
N SER A 622 1.55 33.17 24.90
CA SER A 622 1.98 34.26 25.79
C SER A 622 3.51 34.51 25.83
N ALA A 623 4.30 33.75 25.08
CA ALA A 623 5.76 33.84 25.04
C ALA A 623 6.25 33.89 23.59
N VAL A 624 6.59 35.09 23.11
CA VAL A 624 7.20 35.32 21.80
C VAL A 624 8.73 35.12 21.92
N PRO A 625 9.34 34.15 21.23
CA PRO A 625 10.80 34.01 21.19
C PRO A 625 11.41 35.17 20.39
N ARG A 626 12.24 36.00 21.03
CA ARG A 626 12.86 37.18 20.39
C ARG A 626 14.03 36.79 19.44
N ASN A 627 13.71 36.08 18.36
CA ASN A 627 14.69 35.57 17.38
C ASN A 627 14.46 36.12 15.95
N ALA A 628 14.88 37.37 15.76
CA ALA A 628 15.43 37.92 14.51
C ALA A 628 14.79 37.50 13.15
N VAL A 629 13.50 37.77 12.98
CA VAL A 629 12.92 38.20 11.70
C VAL A 629 12.07 39.45 11.98
N GLU A 630 11.95 40.37 11.03
CA GLU A 630 10.92 41.42 11.09
C GLU A 630 9.54 40.77 10.89
N GLU A 631 8.92 40.33 11.98
CA GLU A 631 7.56 39.80 11.94
C GLU A 631 6.58 40.91 11.55
N VAL A 632 5.88 40.71 10.42
CA VAL A 632 4.81 41.59 9.96
C VAL A 632 3.79 41.76 11.10
N PRO A 633 3.48 42.98 11.54
CA PRO A 633 2.58 43.21 12.67
C PRO A 633 1.25 42.48 12.51
N MET A 634 0.74 41.87 13.58
CA MET A 634 -0.54 41.14 13.55
C MET A 634 -1.68 42.00 12.98
N GLU A 635 -1.71 43.31 13.27
CA GLU A 635 -2.72 44.22 12.71
C GLU A 635 -2.64 44.31 11.18
N GLU A 636 -1.44 44.26 10.58
CA GLU A 636 -1.24 44.31 9.13
C GLU A 636 -1.67 42.98 8.46
N LEU A 637 -1.29 41.84 9.05
CA LEU A 637 -1.74 40.51 8.60
C LEU A 637 -3.27 40.40 8.62
N LEU A 638 -3.91 40.80 9.73
CA LEU A 638 -5.37 40.79 9.85
C LEU A 638 -6.06 41.84 8.95
N SER A 639 -5.40 42.97 8.67
CA SER A 639 -5.91 43.97 7.71
C SER A 639 -6.00 43.43 6.27
N GLY A 640 -5.17 42.44 5.92
CA GLY A 640 -5.33 41.68 4.68
C GLY A 640 -6.69 40.96 4.61
N ALA A 641 -7.06 40.21 5.65
CA ALA A 641 -8.35 39.49 5.70
C ALA A 641 -9.57 40.43 5.63
N LEU A 642 -9.46 41.62 6.24
CA LEU A 642 -10.49 42.66 6.14
C LEU A 642 -10.64 43.19 4.71
N ARG A 643 -9.52 43.43 4.01
CA ARG A 643 -9.52 43.85 2.61
C ARG A 643 -10.20 42.81 1.72
N GLU A 644 -9.88 41.52 1.90
CA GLU A 644 -10.51 40.46 1.10
C GLU A 644 -12.01 40.31 1.40
N ALA A 645 -12.44 40.54 2.65
CA ALA A 645 -13.86 40.58 3.00
C ALA A 645 -14.59 41.76 2.32
N CYS A 646 -14.07 42.99 2.41
CA CYS A 646 -14.65 44.17 1.74
C CYS A 646 -14.64 44.03 0.20
N ALA A 647 -13.59 43.43 -0.37
CA ALA A 647 -13.50 43.12 -1.80
C ALA A 647 -14.55 42.06 -2.21
N TRP A 648 -14.76 41.02 -1.38
CA TRP A 648 -15.82 40.03 -1.57
C TRP A 648 -17.21 40.67 -1.58
N PHE A 649 -17.55 41.47 -0.56
CA PHE A 649 -18.80 42.24 -0.51
C PHE A 649 -19.01 43.06 -1.80
N THR A 650 -17.99 43.79 -2.24
CA THR A 650 -18.02 44.61 -3.46
C THR A 650 -18.23 43.77 -4.73
N LYS A 651 -17.70 42.53 -4.75
CA LYS A 651 -17.79 41.59 -5.87
C LYS A 651 -19.14 40.87 -5.97
N VAL A 652 -19.74 40.49 -4.84
CA VAL A 652 -21.01 39.72 -4.83
C VAL A 652 -22.27 40.57 -4.78
N LEU A 653 -22.18 41.83 -4.33
CA LEU A 653 -23.31 42.76 -4.25
C LEU A 653 -23.43 43.62 -5.52
N ASP A 654 -23.38 42.98 -6.69
CA ASP A 654 -23.36 43.60 -8.03
C ASP A 654 -24.60 44.46 -8.35
N ARG A 655 -25.72 44.17 -7.69
CA ARG A 655 -27.00 44.89 -7.84
C ARG A 655 -27.16 45.99 -6.80
N LYS A 656 -27.99 46.97 -7.14
CA LYS A 656 -28.57 47.94 -6.20
C LYS A 656 -29.10 47.26 -4.94
N LEU A 657 -29.06 47.96 -3.80
CA LEU A 657 -29.52 47.43 -2.52
C LEU A 657 -30.99 46.99 -2.58
N LEU A 658 -31.84 47.73 -3.30
CA LEU A 658 -33.30 47.58 -3.23
C LEU A 658 -33.95 47.25 -4.58
N LYS A 659 -34.95 46.38 -4.53
CA LYS A 659 -35.89 46.09 -5.62
C LYS A 659 -37.27 46.64 -5.26
N LYS A 660 -37.79 47.51 -6.13
CA LYS A 660 -39.13 48.10 -6.00
C LYS A 660 -40.20 47.18 -6.59
N TYR A 661 -41.25 46.94 -5.84
CA TYR A 661 -42.53 46.38 -6.30
C TYR A 661 -43.63 47.46 -6.18
N PRO A 662 -44.87 47.25 -6.68
CA PRO A 662 -45.91 48.27 -6.61
C PRO A 662 -46.22 48.72 -5.19
N ASP A 663 -46.38 47.76 -4.27
CA ASP A 663 -46.93 48.01 -2.93
C ASP A 663 -45.86 48.02 -1.81
N HIS A 664 -44.64 47.57 -2.09
CA HIS A 664 -43.58 47.42 -1.09
C HIS A 664 -42.16 47.40 -1.69
N MET A 665 -41.15 47.47 -0.81
CA MET A 665 -39.73 47.52 -1.17
C MET A 665 -38.96 46.45 -0.37
N ILE A 666 -38.13 45.67 -1.09
CA ILE A 666 -37.32 44.59 -0.52
C ILE A 666 -35.85 44.72 -0.93
N PHE A 667 -34.96 44.02 -0.23
CA PHE A 667 -33.57 43.88 -0.65
C PHE A 667 -33.45 43.08 -1.96
N SER A 668 -32.53 43.47 -2.83
CA SER A 668 -32.28 42.77 -4.11
C SER A 668 -31.68 41.37 -3.91
N PHE A 669 -31.05 41.12 -2.76
CA PHE A 669 -30.63 39.81 -2.29
C PHE A 669 -31.33 39.54 -0.95
N SER A 670 -32.03 38.41 -0.84
CA SER A 670 -32.78 38.06 0.38
C SER A 670 -31.89 38.03 1.63
N PHE A 671 -30.70 37.45 1.50
CA PHE A 671 -29.78 37.21 2.61
C PHE A 671 -28.95 38.44 3.03
N GLU A 672 -29.09 39.60 2.38
CA GLU A 672 -28.06 40.66 2.50
C GLU A 672 -27.86 41.15 3.95
N LEU A 673 -28.94 41.32 4.71
CA LEU A 673 -28.86 41.70 6.12
C LEU A 673 -28.12 40.65 6.97
N GLU A 674 -28.41 39.36 6.77
CA GLU A 674 -27.74 38.26 7.46
C GLU A 674 -26.25 38.17 7.11
N VAL A 675 -25.89 38.46 5.84
CA VAL A 675 -24.48 38.55 5.41
C VAL A 675 -23.73 39.65 6.16
N TRP A 676 -24.30 40.87 6.22
CA TRP A 676 -23.67 41.97 6.97
C TRP A 676 -23.56 41.64 8.46
N ASP A 677 -24.60 41.04 9.05
CA ASP A 677 -24.69 40.72 10.48
C ASP A 677 -23.65 39.68 10.92
N GLU A 678 -23.50 38.57 10.20
CA GLU A 678 -22.51 37.55 10.52
C GLU A 678 -21.07 38.10 10.45
N PHE A 679 -20.72 38.89 9.44
CA PHE A 679 -19.39 39.51 9.34
C PHE A 679 -19.17 40.58 10.43
N VAL A 680 -20.20 41.34 10.82
CA VAL A 680 -20.12 42.37 11.87
C VAL A 680 -19.98 41.76 13.28
N LYS A 681 -20.46 40.54 13.51
CA LYS A 681 -20.32 39.79 14.78
C LYS A 681 -18.94 39.18 15.03
N ILE A 682 -18.03 39.15 14.05
CA ILE A 682 -16.70 38.55 14.23
C ILE A 682 -15.85 39.37 15.21
N ASN A 683 -15.35 38.72 16.27
CA ASN A 683 -14.57 39.34 17.34
C ASN A 683 -13.12 38.81 17.35
N PHE A 684 -12.15 39.71 17.16
CA PHE A 684 -10.72 39.42 17.18
C PHE A 684 -10.12 39.66 18.58
N PRO A 685 -8.91 39.14 18.89
CA PRO A 685 -8.30 39.32 20.21
C PRO A 685 -8.05 40.79 20.57
N ASP A 686 -7.60 41.56 19.58
CA ASP A 686 -7.47 43.00 19.72
C ASP A 686 -8.81 43.70 19.51
N LYS A 687 -9.19 44.50 20.51
CA LYS A 687 -10.39 45.33 20.50
C LYS A 687 -10.28 46.48 19.49
N LYS A 688 -9.07 47.02 19.24
CA LYS A 688 -8.88 48.07 18.22
C LYS A 688 -9.09 47.50 16.82
N PHE A 689 -8.48 46.35 16.50
CA PHE A 689 -8.72 45.66 15.25
C PHE A 689 -10.19 45.24 15.08
N THR A 690 -10.84 44.74 16.14
CA THR A 690 -12.29 44.43 16.09
C THR A 690 -13.13 45.68 15.77
N GLN A 691 -12.80 46.82 16.38
CA GLN A 691 -13.44 48.10 16.04
C GLN A 691 -13.12 48.55 14.60
N LYS A 692 -11.89 48.36 14.11
CA LYS A 692 -11.45 48.65 12.73
C LYS A 692 -12.24 47.83 11.71
N TRP A 693 -12.33 46.52 11.94
CA TRP A 693 -13.12 45.56 11.15
C TRP A 693 -14.59 45.97 11.06
N ARG A 694 -15.25 46.14 12.21
CA ARG A 694 -16.66 46.54 12.27
C ARG A 694 -16.89 47.91 11.63
N SER A 695 -16.02 48.90 11.88
CA SER A 695 -16.19 50.25 11.33
C SER A 695 -16.01 50.30 9.81
N ALA A 696 -15.13 49.48 9.24
CA ALA A 696 -14.96 49.38 7.79
C ALA A 696 -16.21 48.77 7.12
N LEU A 697 -16.71 47.65 7.65
CA LEU A 697 -17.93 47.01 7.13
C LEU A 697 -19.15 47.93 7.23
N ILE A 698 -19.34 48.61 8.37
CA ILE A 698 -20.44 49.57 8.54
C ILE A 698 -20.28 50.81 7.65
N ALA A 699 -19.05 51.23 7.32
CA ALA A 699 -18.82 52.30 6.36
C ALA A 699 -19.14 51.88 4.92
N ASP A 700 -18.87 50.63 4.53
CA ASP A 700 -19.23 50.10 3.21
C ASP A 700 -20.74 49.85 3.08
N LEU A 701 -21.39 49.33 4.13
CA LEU A 701 -22.85 49.29 4.24
C LEU A 701 -23.46 50.68 4.12
N LYS A 702 -22.92 51.69 4.83
CA LYS A 702 -23.39 53.08 4.73
C LYS A 702 -23.33 53.61 3.29
N LYS A 703 -22.19 53.43 2.60
CA LYS A 703 -22.06 53.79 1.17
C LYS A 703 -23.13 53.10 0.32
N ARG A 704 -23.38 51.81 0.55
CA ARG A 704 -24.35 51.00 -0.20
C ARG A 704 -25.80 51.46 0.04
N ILE A 705 -26.17 51.85 1.25
CA ILE A 705 -27.47 52.46 1.54
C ILE A 705 -27.56 53.83 0.83
N GLN A 706 -26.50 54.65 0.91
CA GLN A 706 -26.47 55.98 0.31
C GLN A 706 -26.46 56.00 -1.24
N GLN A 707 -26.26 54.85 -1.90
CA GLN A 707 -26.45 54.69 -3.36
C GLN A 707 -27.93 54.62 -3.79
N GLU A 708 -28.85 54.38 -2.86
CA GLU A 708 -30.29 54.43 -3.12
C GLU A 708 -30.81 55.89 -3.07
N PRO A 709 -31.84 56.26 -3.85
CA PRO A 709 -32.51 57.55 -3.74
C PRO A 709 -32.93 57.87 -2.29
N PRO A 710 -32.91 59.15 -1.84
CA PRO A 710 -33.23 59.50 -0.47
C PRO A 710 -34.58 58.96 0.04
N VAL A 711 -35.61 58.96 -0.82
CA VAL A 711 -36.93 58.37 -0.50
C VAL A 711 -36.83 56.85 -0.31
N ASN A 712 -36.03 56.14 -1.11
CA ASN A 712 -35.82 54.70 -0.95
C ASN A 712 -35.11 54.36 0.37
N GLN A 713 -34.13 55.17 0.80
CA GLN A 713 -33.41 54.98 2.07
C GLN A 713 -34.35 55.05 3.28
N ILE A 714 -35.29 56.00 3.26
CA ILE A 714 -36.35 56.11 4.29
C ILE A 714 -37.31 54.92 4.19
N LEU A 715 -37.76 54.59 2.97
CA LEU A 715 -38.73 53.51 2.74
C LEU A 715 -38.21 52.15 3.22
N VAL A 716 -36.95 51.77 2.93
CA VAL A 716 -36.40 50.49 3.43
C VAL A 716 -36.31 50.48 4.95
N TYR A 717 -35.88 51.56 5.59
CA TYR A 717 -35.78 51.60 7.05
C TYR A 717 -37.15 51.43 7.72
N CYS A 718 -38.22 51.99 7.14
CA CYS A 718 -39.58 51.82 7.63
C CYS A 718 -40.18 50.45 7.28
N SER A 719 -40.06 49.98 6.02
CA SER A 719 -40.71 48.74 5.56
C SER A 719 -40.00 47.48 6.04
N GLN A 720 -38.69 47.53 6.26
CA GLN A 720 -37.86 46.42 6.74
C GLN A 720 -37.42 46.60 8.20
N HIS A 721 -38.00 47.56 8.94
CA HIS A 721 -37.61 47.93 10.31
C HIS A 721 -37.40 46.71 11.23
N HIS A 722 -38.40 45.84 11.30
CA HIS A 722 -38.41 44.62 12.12
C HIS A 722 -37.33 43.59 11.76
N HIS A 723 -36.83 43.60 10.52
CA HIS A 723 -35.71 42.75 10.08
C HIS A 723 -34.38 43.42 10.43
N ILE A 724 -34.25 44.73 10.16
CA ILE A 724 -33.08 45.54 10.48
C ILE A 724 -32.80 45.54 12.00
N THR A 725 -33.83 45.62 12.84
CA THR A 725 -33.70 45.64 14.31
C THR A 725 -33.33 44.30 14.94
N LYS A 726 -33.26 43.21 14.17
CA LYS A 726 -32.80 41.88 14.65
C LYS A 726 -31.30 41.66 14.46
N MET A 727 -30.66 42.45 13.60
CA MET A 727 -29.23 42.42 13.35
C MET A 727 -28.46 43.15 14.46
N ASP A 728 -27.13 43.10 14.45
CA ASP A 728 -26.28 43.87 15.35
C ASP A 728 -26.67 45.36 15.40
N SER A 729 -26.62 45.95 16.59
CA SER A 729 -27.05 47.32 16.85
C SER A 729 -26.37 48.36 15.95
N SER A 730 -25.13 48.11 15.51
CA SER A 730 -24.41 49.00 14.59
C SER A 730 -24.98 48.98 13.16
N ILE A 731 -25.54 47.87 12.70
CA ILE A 731 -26.27 47.78 11.42
C ILE A 731 -27.58 48.56 11.51
N SER A 732 -28.36 48.34 12.58
CA SER A 732 -29.62 49.05 12.82
C SER A 732 -29.43 50.57 12.92
N GLN A 733 -28.39 51.02 13.66
CA GLN A 733 -27.98 52.42 13.75
C GLN A 733 -27.50 52.98 12.40
N CYS A 734 -26.84 52.18 11.55
CA CYS A 734 -26.41 52.60 10.22
C CYS A 734 -27.63 52.93 9.33
N PHE A 735 -28.60 52.02 9.23
CA PHE A 735 -29.85 52.26 8.48
C PHE A 735 -30.64 53.44 9.04
N GLN A 736 -30.80 53.54 10.37
CA GLN A 736 -31.48 54.67 11.02
C GLN A 736 -30.79 56.01 10.69
N SER A 737 -29.46 56.06 10.76
CA SER A 737 -28.70 57.28 10.46
C SER A 737 -28.85 57.69 9.00
N CYS A 738 -28.75 56.74 8.06
CA CYS A 738 -28.94 57.02 6.64
C CYS A 738 -30.37 57.52 6.34
N ALA A 739 -31.40 56.89 6.95
CA ALA A 739 -32.78 57.34 6.79
C ALA A 739 -32.99 58.78 7.30
N ILE A 740 -32.40 59.14 8.45
CA ILE A 740 -32.45 60.51 9.00
C ILE A 740 -31.68 61.51 8.11
N GLU A 741 -30.47 61.16 7.67
CA GLU A 741 -29.65 61.95 6.75
C GLU A 741 -30.34 62.18 5.39
N ALA A 742 -31.19 61.23 4.96
CA ALA A 742 -31.95 61.31 3.72
C ALA A 742 -33.19 62.22 3.79
N VAL A 743 -33.75 62.51 4.98
CA VAL A 743 -35.00 63.30 5.11
C VAL A 743 -34.93 64.67 4.41
N PRO A 744 -33.89 65.52 4.60
CA PRO A 744 -33.85 66.84 3.96
C PRO A 744 -33.81 66.76 2.42
N ALA A 745 -33.08 65.79 1.88
CA ALA A 745 -32.98 65.56 0.44
C ALA A 745 -34.28 64.98 -0.13
N ALA A 746 -34.95 64.08 0.59
CA ALA A 746 -36.27 63.57 0.22
C ALA A 746 -37.32 64.69 0.18
N CYS A 747 -37.34 65.57 1.20
CA CYS A 747 -38.22 66.74 1.21
C CYS A 747 -37.95 67.70 0.05
N GLN A 748 -36.69 67.92 -0.33
CA GLN A 748 -36.36 68.75 -1.50
C GLN A 748 -36.85 68.13 -2.80
N VAL A 749 -36.65 66.82 -3.01
CA VAL A 749 -37.12 66.08 -4.19
C VAL A 749 -38.65 66.05 -4.31
N LEU A 750 -39.37 66.03 -3.18
CA LEU A 750 -40.83 66.04 -3.13
C LEU A 750 -41.46 67.46 -3.24
N CYS A 751 -40.64 68.52 -3.18
CA CYS A 751 -41.09 69.92 -3.25
C CYS A 751 -40.74 70.61 -4.58
N VAL A 752 -40.30 69.87 -5.59
CA VAL A 752 -40.22 70.36 -6.98
C VAL A 752 -41.59 70.15 -7.65
N PRO A 753 -42.22 71.19 -8.22
CA PRO A 753 -43.52 71.11 -8.89
C PRO A 753 -43.45 70.52 -10.30
#